data_AF-A0A434A1H4-F1
#
_entry.id   AF-A0A434A1H4-F1
#
_cell.length_a   1.000
_cell.length_b   1.000
_cell.length_c   1.000
_cell.angle_alpha   90.00
_cell.angle_beta   90.00
_cell.angle_gamma   90.00
#
_symmetry.space_group_name_H-M   'P 1'
#
loop_
_entity.id
_entity.type
_entity.pdbx_description
1 polymer ?
#
loop_
_entity_poly.entity_id
_entity_poly.type
_entity_poly.pdbx_seq_one_letter_code
_entity_poly.pdbx_strand_id
1 'polypeptide(L)'
;MKSKICFSKPEIFQGILKVFLFVLLFAGTKTFAQSPELTVKGDAAESVRMSQLIVNVKVVGNIAYTTAEMHFFNAGSRQMEAELIFPLPENVSVSRYAIDIKGKMREAVPVNKNKGKQVFEAIEHRRVDPGLLEKVDGNNFRTRIYPLMPNGERIVIIGYEEELSAFDKNNLAYQLVSRYPKKLDKFEINVSVLGTEASPTINENSGEQLVFSKWNQSFQTSLKKENYQPSEKLVFNIPIQENAPSVLMQNLGGQYYFYGNTFVEGNKIAKKAPASIGLIWDNSLSCKTRDLKKELNLLDAYFQKIKNTKVTLYFLNYTFEKQKEFVISEGNWAELKSVLQNTKYDGGTRFSQINFPVHDEFLFFSDGLSSLSENVLPKTSIPMYTITSSVSSDFAFLNFAAMKTGGNFINLNQLDGTNALDKLVNNNLKFLGIKENYTITDLFPMKGTSVSGSFSFSGISLNPKSEITLLFGYNNTVVVERKISLDAVAQNTADVNIEKLWAQKKIANLDLQYEKNADEIELLGKKYGIITKNTSLIVLEDIRDYIAYDIVPPAELRAEFDRMKKQEQDTNLAAQKNNWESIEDYFAALNSWWKQDLKYTAPKQQPKVKVRHPQRPNNRVSNVSSNRNARVPAGFISGVIVDAQGLPLPGAVVRINGDRGGVNTDFEGKFTIQAPENSNLNVGFIGYESSQVNVGRNNQIRVQLRESSQHLQEVVVTALGTSRARKSVGYSTQVVSQESISNNASMPVALAGKVAGVQITPSVSSDQIISSEGETHSDAKKNSDVEDEDVEYAESNEIENQPKTWNPDRLYLKALASAPKEKQYELYFELRNAQERNPAFYFDVAHFFYNQGDVRKALQVISNIADLGLENHQLYKTLTYTLRQWKDFDDALFTAGKIAKWRAHEPQSLRDYALALEDAGKYQEAFDQLIKALEVNYYGEMSGQYEGVEDIILMDINRLMIEHKNLKTGKLDKKYLDKMPVDIRIIMNWNLMDVDLDLHIIEPNGEECFYGHRSTQAGARFSKDFTQGYGPEQYLIRNAIKGKYQIKTNYFGERELTESGPATVMVEIYTTRAGKTSKTLKTIQLGKIKENEILAEIIW
;
A
#
# COMPACT_ATOMS: atom_id res chain seq x y z
N MET A 1 -67.77 -25.92 -10.33
CA MET A 1 -69.16 -25.67 -9.88
C MET A 1 -69.10 -25.02 -8.49
N LYS A 2 -69.74 -23.85 -8.30
CA LYS A 2 -69.98 -23.07 -7.05
C LYS A 2 -68.85 -22.86 -6.01
N SER A 3 -68.65 -21.60 -5.64
CA SER A 3 -67.97 -21.18 -4.41
C SER A 3 -68.87 -21.33 -3.16
N LYS A 4 -68.26 -21.36 -1.97
CA LYS A 4 -68.51 -20.47 -0.81
C LYS A 4 -67.63 -20.92 0.38
N ILE A 5 -66.71 -20.09 0.89
CA ILE A 5 -66.82 -19.09 1.97
C ILE A 5 -66.50 -19.65 3.38
N CYS A 6 -65.57 -18.93 4.04
CA CYS A 6 -65.08 -18.90 5.43
C CYS A 6 -65.92 -19.52 6.57
N PHE A 7 -65.26 -19.92 7.67
CA PHE A 7 -65.17 -19.06 8.88
C PHE A 7 -64.04 -19.43 9.88
N SER A 8 -63.43 -18.37 10.46
CA SER A 8 -62.73 -18.22 11.77
C SER A 8 -61.75 -19.28 12.35
N LYS A 9 -60.61 -18.75 12.82
CA LYS A 9 -59.54 -19.39 13.63
C LYS A 9 -60.04 -20.12 14.90
N PRO A 10 -59.25 -21.07 15.41
CA PRO A 10 -58.94 -21.21 16.83
C PRO A 10 -57.53 -20.70 17.15
N GLU A 11 -57.34 -20.18 18.35
CA GLU A 11 -56.04 -19.77 18.90
C GLU A 11 -55.57 -20.80 19.95
N ILE A 12 -54.28 -20.77 20.30
CA ILE A 12 -53.68 -21.55 21.41
C ILE A 12 -53.56 -23.06 21.17
N PHE A 13 -52.61 -23.45 20.32
CA PHE A 13 -51.60 -24.47 20.68
C PHE A 13 -50.31 -24.30 19.85
N GLN A 14 -49.77 -23.07 19.80
CA GLN A 14 -48.43 -22.79 19.25
C GLN A 14 -47.40 -22.53 20.38
N GLY A 15 -47.08 -23.60 21.10
CA GLY A 15 -45.81 -23.75 21.82
C GLY A 15 -45.10 -24.99 21.29
N ILE A 16 -43.76 -25.01 21.34
CA ILE A 16 -42.88 -26.17 21.04
C ILE A 16 -42.47 -26.39 19.55
N LEU A 17 -43.15 -25.82 18.53
CA LEU A 17 -42.68 -25.93 17.12
C LEU A 17 -42.30 -24.59 16.45
N LYS A 18 -41.53 -23.75 17.15
CA LYS A 18 -40.94 -22.50 16.60
C LYS A 18 -39.49 -22.20 16.98
N VAL A 19 -38.81 -23.10 17.71
CA VAL A 19 -37.45 -22.87 18.22
C VAL A 19 -36.35 -23.45 17.31
N PHE A 20 -36.67 -24.43 16.44
CA PHE A 20 -35.67 -25.11 15.59
C PHE A 20 -35.55 -24.59 14.14
N LEU A 21 -36.29 -23.53 13.76
CA LEU A 21 -36.24 -22.94 12.41
C LEU A 21 -35.73 -21.48 12.39
N PHE A 22 -35.02 -21.04 13.43
CA PHE A 22 -34.55 -19.64 13.55
C PHE A 22 -33.03 -19.48 13.74
N VAL A 23 -32.26 -20.57 13.70
CA VAL A 23 -30.79 -20.57 13.95
C VAL A 23 -29.97 -20.80 12.67
N LEU A 24 -30.61 -21.12 11.53
CA LEU A 24 -29.94 -21.47 10.27
C LEU A 24 -30.01 -20.39 9.17
N LEU A 25 -30.26 -19.12 9.55
CA LEU A 25 -30.40 -17.99 8.61
C LEU A 25 -29.57 -16.75 8.97
N PHE A 26 -28.62 -16.85 9.91
CA PHE A 26 -27.74 -15.76 10.33
C PHE A 26 -26.24 -16.03 10.08
N ALA A 27 -25.93 -16.60 8.92
CA ALA A 27 -24.62 -16.43 8.28
C ALA A 27 -24.68 -15.26 7.26
N GLY A 28 -25.18 -14.10 7.71
CA GLY A 28 -25.26 -12.90 6.88
C GLY A 28 -23.88 -12.30 6.68
N THR A 29 -23.32 -12.45 5.48
CA THR A 29 -22.15 -11.69 5.02
C THR A 29 -22.46 -10.20 5.14
N LYS A 30 -21.85 -9.50 6.11
CA LYS A 30 -22.03 -8.06 6.27
C LYS A 30 -21.23 -7.30 5.21
N THR A 31 -21.80 -7.17 4.01
CA THR A 31 -21.28 -6.33 2.93
C THR A 31 -21.48 -4.85 3.26
N PHE A 32 -20.60 -4.27 4.08
CA PHE A 32 -20.55 -2.85 4.41
C PHE A 32 -19.85 -2.01 3.32
N ALA A 33 -20.27 -2.14 2.05
CA ALA A 33 -19.54 -1.57 0.92
C ALA A 33 -19.63 -0.02 0.77
N GLN A 34 -20.27 0.70 1.71
CA GLN A 34 -20.48 2.15 1.68
C GLN A 34 -20.53 2.74 3.11
N SER A 35 -19.48 2.54 3.91
CA SER A 35 -19.35 3.17 5.23
C SER A 35 -17.89 3.59 5.45
N PRO A 36 -17.62 4.70 6.17
CA PRO A 36 -16.26 5.06 6.54
C PRO A 36 -15.61 3.96 7.38
N GLU A 37 -14.40 3.58 7.00
CA GLU A 37 -13.54 2.61 7.69
C GLU A 37 -12.45 3.37 8.44
N LEU A 38 -12.31 3.08 9.73
CA LEU A 38 -11.28 3.65 10.60
C LEU A 38 -10.33 2.53 11.02
N THR A 39 -9.18 2.48 10.38
CA THR A 39 -8.08 1.55 10.67
C THR A 39 -7.11 2.22 11.65
N VAL A 40 -6.55 1.46 12.58
CA VAL A 40 -5.63 1.96 13.62
C VAL A 40 -4.48 0.96 13.74
N LYS A 41 -3.23 1.44 13.75
CA LYS A 41 -2.06 0.56 13.80
C LYS A 41 -1.78 0.06 15.23
N GLY A 42 -1.25 -1.16 15.36
CA GLY A 42 -0.74 -1.74 16.61
C GLY A 42 -1.80 -2.33 17.56
N ASP A 43 -1.34 -3.08 18.57
CA ASP A 43 -2.20 -3.85 19.49
C ASP A 43 -3.18 -3.02 20.32
N ALA A 44 -2.93 -1.71 20.46
CA ALA A 44 -3.81 -0.77 21.15
C ALA A 44 -4.92 -0.19 20.24
N ALA A 45 -5.12 -0.72 19.02
CA ALA A 45 -6.11 -0.23 18.04
C ALA A 45 -7.53 0.00 18.59
N GLU A 46 -7.97 -0.77 19.59
CA GLU A 46 -9.29 -0.60 20.21
C GLU A 46 -9.44 0.68 21.05
N SER A 47 -8.34 1.34 21.47
CA SER A 47 -8.39 2.58 22.26
C SER A 47 -8.74 3.82 21.43
N VAL A 48 -8.67 3.73 20.11
CA VAL A 48 -8.98 4.83 19.19
C VAL A 48 -10.36 4.65 18.56
N ARG A 49 -11.16 5.72 18.58
CA ARG A 49 -12.50 5.76 17.99
C ARG A 49 -12.87 7.15 17.51
N MET A 50 -13.79 7.22 16.55
CA MET A 50 -14.55 8.44 16.30
C MET A 50 -15.53 8.65 17.46
N SER A 51 -15.38 9.73 18.21
CA SER A 51 -16.24 10.10 19.35
C SER A 51 -17.48 10.86 18.88
N GLN A 52 -17.32 11.77 17.92
CA GLN A 52 -18.38 12.66 17.44
C GLN A 52 -18.40 12.74 15.91
N LEU A 53 -19.59 12.91 15.33
CA LEU A 53 -19.80 13.23 13.91
C LEU A 53 -20.90 14.30 13.80
N ILE A 54 -20.53 15.44 13.23
CA ILE A 54 -21.41 16.60 13.01
C ILE A 54 -21.44 16.86 11.50
N VAL A 55 -22.61 16.74 10.89
CA VAL A 55 -22.81 16.89 9.44
C VAL A 55 -23.66 18.11 9.15
N ASN A 56 -23.17 19.00 8.29
CA ASN A 56 -23.89 20.18 7.82
C ASN A 56 -24.06 20.10 6.30
N VAL A 57 -25.32 20.13 5.83
CA VAL A 57 -25.70 20.02 4.41
C VAL A 57 -26.41 21.31 3.99
N LYS A 58 -25.93 21.94 2.92
CA LYS A 58 -26.56 23.10 2.26
C LYS A 58 -26.86 22.75 0.80
N VAL A 59 -28.13 22.70 0.42
CA VAL A 59 -28.57 22.47 -0.96
C VAL A 59 -28.95 23.80 -1.61
N VAL A 60 -28.40 24.07 -2.79
CA VAL A 60 -28.72 25.25 -3.61
C VAL A 60 -28.97 24.79 -5.05
N GLY A 61 -30.19 24.95 -5.55
CA GLY A 61 -30.59 24.38 -6.84
C GLY A 61 -30.49 22.85 -6.81
N ASN A 62 -29.69 22.26 -7.72
CA ASN A 62 -29.38 20.83 -7.73
C ASN A 62 -27.98 20.48 -7.21
N ILE A 63 -27.31 21.37 -6.45
CA ILE A 63 -26.01 21.09 -5.82
C ILE A 63 -26.17 20.98 -4.31
N ALA A 64 -25.61 19.93 -3.71
CA ALA A 64 -25.48 19.77 -2.27
C ALA A 64 -24.03 19.98 -1.81
N TYR A 65 -23.84 20.89 -0.87
CA TYR A 65 -22.59 21.14 -0.15
C TYR A 65 -22.67 20.44 1.20
N THR A 66 -21.80 19.45 1.44
CA THR A 66 -21.78 18.69 2.70
C THR A 66 -20.46 18.87 3.41
N THR A 67 -20.51 19.18 4.71
CA THR A 67 -19.35 19.26 5.58
C THR A 67 -19.52 18.28 6.73
N ALA A 68 -18.58 17.34 6.88
CA ALA A 68 -18.51 16.40 7.99
C ALA A 68 -17.35 16.77 8.91
N GLU A 69 -17.67 17.12 10.15
CA GLU A 69 -16.73 17.36 11.25
C GLU A 69 -16.69 16.12 12.14
N MET A 70 -15.50 15.54 12.28
CA MET A 70 -15.27 14.24 12.90
C MET A 70 -14.24 14.39 14.02
N HIS A 71 -14.60 13.93 15.21
CA HIS A 71 -13.72 13.95 16.38
C HIS A 71 -13.17 12.55 16.61
N PHE A 72 -11.84 12.43 16.70
CA PHE A 72 -11.14 11.18 16.94
C PHE A 72 -10.47 11.22 18.29
N PHE A 73 -10.89 10.34 19.21
CA PHE A 73 -10.39 10.28 20.57
C PHE A 73 -9.55 9.03 20.78
N ASN A 74 -8.39 9.19 21.44
CA ASN A 74 -7.52 8.10 21.86
C ASN A 74 -7.59 7.93 23.38
N ALA A 75 -8.29 6.90 23.85
CA ALA A 75 -8.40 6.53 25.27
C ALA A 75 -7.15 5.78 25.80
N GLY A 76 -6.14 5.58 24.97
CA GLY A 76 -4.93 4.83 25.30
C GLY A 76 -3.86 5.67 26.00
N SER A 77 -2.86 4.98 26.57
CA SER A 77 -1.68 5.58 27.20
C SER A 77 -0.51 5.84 26.23
N ARG A 78 -0.64 5.41 24.97
CA ARG A 78 0.37 5.57 23.91
C ARG A 78 -0.14 6.49 22.81
N GLN A 79 0.78 7.17 22.13
CA GLN A 79 0.49 7.91 20.90
C GLN A 79 0.12 6.89 19.81
N MET A 80 -0.93 7.19 19.04
CA MET A 80 -1.46 6.31 17.99
C MET A 80 -1.52 7.02 16.64
N GLU A 81 -1.66 6.22 15.58
CA GLU A 81 -2.01 6.66 14.22
C GLU A 81 -3.32 5.98 13.83
N ALA A 82 -4.21 6.72 13.17
CA ALA A 82 -5.38 6.15 12.53
C ALA A 82 -5.48 6.56 11.05
N GLU A 83 -5.94 5.67 10.20
CA GLU A 83 -6.28 5.95 8.82
C GLU A 83 -7.81 5.89 8.65
N LEU A 84 -8.38 6.97 8.11
CA LEU A 84 -9.80 7.04 7.74
C LEU A 84 -9.92 6.92 6.22
N ILE A 85 -10.55 5.85 5.75
CA ILE A 85 -11.00 5.70 4.37
C ILE A 85 -12.51 5.93 4.32
N PHE A 86 -12.99 6.81 3.45
CA PHE A 86 -14.42 7.05 3.27
C PHE A 86 -14.83 6.99 1.78
N PRO A 87 -15.82 6.14 1.42
CA PRO A 87 -16.35 6.08 0.07
C PRO A 87 -17.34 7.22 -0.18
N LEU A 88 -17.22 7.89 -1.32
CA LEU A 88 -18.22 8.85 -1.82
C LEU A 88 -18.87 8.33 -3.12
N PRO A 89 -20.15 8.69 -3.41
CA PRO A 89 -20.80 8.36 -4.68
C PRO A 89 -20.05 8.91 -5.91
N GLU A 90 -20.30 8.37 -7.12
CA GLU A 90 -19.82 9.00 -8.36
C GLU A 90 -20.32 10.45 -8.47
N ASN A 91 -19.56 11.31 -9.16
CA ASN A 91 -19.81 12.74 -9.33
C ASN A 91 -19.76 13.58 -8.04
N VAL A 92 -19.28 13.02 -6.92
CA VAL A 92 -18.97 13.77 -5.70
C VAL A 92 -17.50 14.17 -5.68
N SER A 93 -17.23 15.46 -5.51
CA SER A 93 -15.88 16.03 -5.40
C SER A 93 -15.58 16.44 -3.96
N VAL A 94 -14.52 15.89 -3.36
CA VAL A 94 -13.94 16.49 -2.15
C VAL A 94 -13.31 17.83 -2.50
N SER A 95 -13.57 18.82 -1.65
CA SER A 95 -13.43 20.23 -1.99
C SER A 95 -12.91 21.10 -0.83
N ARG A 96 -12.86 20.55 0.38
CA ARG A 96 -12.29 21.15 1.60
C ARG A 96 -11.74 20.07 2.53
N TYR A 97 -10.62 20.35 3.18
CA TYR A 97 -10.04 19.56 4.26
C TYR A 97 -9.46 20.51 5.30
N ALA A 98 -9.66 20.23 6.58
CA ALA A 98 -9.03 20.96 7.68
C ALA A 98 -8.81 20.05 8.88
N ILE A 99 -7.77 20.33 9.66
CA ILE A 99 -7.44 19.63 10.91
C ILE A 99 -7.21 20.65 12.03
N ASP A 100 -7.53 20.28 13.27
CA ASP A 100 -7.17 21.08 14.44
C ASP A 100 -5.65 21.08 14.68
N ILE A 101 -5.07 22.28 14.72
CA ILE A 101 -3.68 22.52 15.10
C ILE A 101 -3.67 23.54 16.24
N LYS A 102 -3.31 23.07 17.44
CA LYS A 102 -3.20 23.87 18.68
C LYS A 102 -4.51 24.57 19.08
N GLY A 103 -5.65 23.91 18.89
CA GLY A 103 -6.98 24.44 19.25
C GLY A 103 -7.57 25.39 18.22
N LYS A 104 -7.04 25.40 16.99
CA LYS A 104 -7.55 26.17 15.85
C LYS A 104 -7.57 25.27 14.61
N MET A 105 -8.73 25.19 13.95
CA MET A 105 -8.85 24.57 12.63
C MET A 105 -7.97 25.29 11.61
N ARG A 106 -7.12 24.55 10.90
CA ARG A 106 -6.32 25.04 9.78
C ARG A 106 -6.78 24.39 8.48
N GLU A 107 -7.15 25.23 7.51
CA GLU A 107 -7.51 24.80 6.16
C GLU A 107 -6.29 24.23 5.42
N ALA A 108 -6.53 23.16 4.66
CA ALA A 108 -5.55 22.52 3.81
C ALA A 108 -5.31 23.28 2.50
N VAL A 109 -4.13 23.07 1.93
CA VAL A 109 -3.74 23.61 0.63
C VAL A 109 -3.51 22.49 -0.37
N PRO A 110 -3.84 22.69 -1.66
CA PRO A 110 -3.67 21.67 -2.68
C PRO A 110 -2.22 21.58 -3.14
N VAL A 111 -1.72 20.34 -3.20
CA VAL A 111 -0.37 19.99 -3.65
C VAL A 111 -0.43 18.89 -4.70
N ASN A 112 0.68 18.66 -5.41
CA ASN A 112 0.84 17.42 -6.18
C ASN A 112 0.80 16.23 -5.20
N LYS A 113 0.11 15.15 -5.56
CA LYS A 113 -0.11 13.97 -4.70
C LYS A 113 1.19 13.39 -4.16
N ASN A 114 2.13 13.07 -5.05
CA ASN A 114 3.41 12.47 -4.69
C ASN A 114 4.24 13.40 -3.79
N LYS A 115 4.25 14.71 -4.09
CA LYS A 115 4.88 15.73 -3.25
C LYS A 115 4.20 15.83 -1.88
N GLY A 116 2.88 15.76 -1.82
CA GLY A 116 2.11 15.75 -0.57
C GLY A 116 2.45 14.56 0.31
N LYS A 117 2.51 13.36 -0.27
CA LYS A 117 2.92 12.13 0.40
C LYS A 117 4.38 12.18 0.89
N GLN A 118 5.32 12.61 0.04
CA GLN A 118 6.73 12.81 0.41
C GLN A 118 6.86 13.74 1.64
N VAL A 119 6.16 14.87 1.61
CA VAL A 119 6.20 15.88 2.67
C VAL A 119 5.54 15.37 3.95
N PHE A 120 4.42 14.65 3.85
CA PHE A 120 3.77 14.03 5.00
C PHE A 120 4.69 13.03 5.70
N GLU A 121 5.26 12.07 4.96
CA GLU A 121 6.19 11.05 5.47
C GLU A 121 7.41 11.71 6.16
N ALA A 122 8.06 12.67 5.51
CA ALA A 122 9.21 13.38 6.08
C ALA A 122 8.89 14.22 7.33
N ILE A 123 7.63 14.63 7.52
CA ILE A 123 7.18 15.41 8.69
C ILE A 123 6.73 14.49 9.84
N GLU A 124 6.14 13.33 9.50
CA GLU A 124 5.73 12.28 10.43
C GLU A 124 6.92 11.76 11.27
N HIS A 125 8.09 11.53 10.64
CA HIS A 125 9.32 11.12 11.34
C HIS A 125 9.75 12.10 12.45
N ARG A 126 9.49 13.40 12.29
CA ARG A 126 9.79 14.44 13.28
C ARG A 126 8.74 14.55 14.41
N ARG A 127 7.70 13.70 14.41
CA ARG A 127 6.58 13.70 15.37
C ARG A 127 5.80 15.02 15.44
N VAL A 128 5.68 15.70 14.31
CA VAL A 128 4.88 16.91 14.10
C VAL A 128 3.44 16.51 13.75
N ASP A 129 2.49 17.46 13.72
CA ASP A 129 1.08 17.26 13.37
C ASP A 129 0.75 17.59 11.87
N PRO A 130 1.11 16.76 10.85
CA PRO A 130 0.63 16.96 9.49
C PRO A 130 -0.76 16.33 9.27
N GLY A 131 -1.54 16.92 8.38
CA GLY A 131 -2.74 16.31 7.81
C GLY A 131 -2.59 16.12 6.30
N LEU A 132 -2.95 14.96 5.78
CA LEU A 132 -2.99 14.68 4.34
C LEU A 132 -4.33 14.02 3.99
N LEU A 133 -5.01 14.52 2.96
CA LEU A 133 -6.22 13.93 2.39
C LEU A 133 -6.01 13.72 0.88
N GLU A 134 -6.19 12.48 0.44
CA GLU A 134 -5.89 12.03 -0.92
C GLU A 134 -7.06 11.26 -1.53
N LYS A 135 -7.15 11.25 -2.85
CA LYS A 135 -8.01 10.29 -3.58
C LYS A 135 -7.24 8.98 -3.79
N VAL A 136 -7.90 7.88 -3.41
CA VAL A 136 -7.48 6.51 -3.70
C VAL A 136 -8.47 5.87 -4.68
N ASP A 137 -8.24 4.64 -5.11
CA ASP A 137 -8.95 4.08 -6.28
C ASP A 137 -10.48 4.03 -6.11
N GLY A 138 -11.16 4.24 -7.24
CA GLY A 138 -12.59 4.56 -7.29
C GLY A 138 -12.89 6.01 -6.94
N ASN A 139 -13.93 6.24 -6.14
CA ASN A 139 -14.21 7.53 -5.53
C ASN A 139 -14.10 7.45 -3.99
N ASN A 140 -13.04 6.79 -3.55
CA ASN A 140 -12.65 6.68 -2.15
C ASN A 140 -11.62 7.75 -1.82
N PHE A 141 -11.70 8.27 -0.59
CA PHE A 141 -10.76 9.27 -0.09
C PHE A 141 -10.16 8.77 1.22
N ARG A 142 -8.86 9.02 1.39
CA ARG A 142 -8.05 8.53 2.51
C ARG A 142 -7.40 9.71 3.21
N THR A 143 -7.53 9.77 4.54
CA THR A 143 -6.72 10.66 5.37
C THR A 143 -6.05 9.92 6.51
N ARG A 144 -4.79 10.25 6.77
CA ARG A 144 -4.05 9.78 7.95
C ARG A 144 -4.18 10.82 9.06
N ILE A 145 -4.50 10.33 10.25
CA ILE A 145 -4.76 11.10 11.46
C ILE A 145 -3.61 10.80 12.42
N TYR A 146 -2.57 11.61 12.31
CA TYR A 146 -1.35 11.53 13.10
C TYR A 146 -0.98 12.91 13.65
N PRO A 147 -0.44 13.01 14.88
CA PRO A 147 -0.43 12.02 15.95
C PRO A 147 -1.69 12.12 16.81
N LEU A 148 -2.29 10.96 17.14
CA LEU A 148 -3.34 10.87 18.15
C LEU A 148 -2.71 10.69 19.53
N MET A 149 -2.51 11.81 20.24
CA MET A 149 -1.89 11.83 21.57
C MET A 149 -2.67 10.99 22.61
N PRO A 150 -2.00 10.43 23.64
CA PRO A 150 -2.67 9.75 24.75
C PRO A 150 -3.71 10.64 25.44
N ASN A 151 -4.94 10.16 25.62
CA ASN A 151 -6.09 10.93 26.14
C ASN A 151 -6.38 12.22 25.35
N GLY A 152 -5.91 12.32 24.11
CA GLY A 152 -6.13 13.45 23.21
C GLY A 152 -7.30 13.24 22.26
N GLU A 153 -7.85 14.36 21.77
CA GLU A 153 -8.80 14.40 20.66
C GLU A 153 -8.15 15.11 19.46
N ARG A 154 -8.49 14.68 18.24
CA ARG A 154 -8.19 15.39 16.99
C ARG A 154 -9.48 15.62 16.22
N ILE A 155 -9.66 16.84 15.73
CA ILE A 155 -10.83 17.23 14.91
C ILE A 155 -10.40 17.27 13.45
N VAL A 156 -11.15 16.59 12.60
CA VAL A 156 -10.96 16.55 11.14
C VAL A 156 -12.24 17.00 10.47
N ILE A 157 -12.15 18.00 9.59
CA ILE A 157 -13.25 18.49 8.78
C ILE A 157 -13.02 18.10 7.32
N ILE A 158 -14.04 17.49 6.71
CA ILE A 158 -14.05 17.15 5.28
C ILE A 158 -15.29 17.78 4.63
N GLY A 159 -15.07 18.57 3.59
CA GLY A 159 -16.14 19.15 2.77
C GLY A 159 -16.15 18.56 1.37
N TYR A 160 -17.34 18.21 0.89
CA TYR A 160 -17.56 17.70 -0.46
C TYR A 160 -18.82 18.28 -1.12
N GLU A 161 -18.83 18.21 -2.44
CA GLU A 161 -19.84 18.80 -3.32
C GLU A 161 -20.43 17.68 -4.18
N GLU A 162 -21.77 17.55 -4.18
CA GLU A 162 -22.52 16.53 -4.92
C GLU A 162 -23.53 17.20 -5.86
N GLU A 163 -23.56 16.73 -7.12
CA GLU A 163 -24.62 17.08 -8.06
C GLU A 163 -25.80 16.11 -7.91
N LEU A 164 -26.94 16.64 -7.48
CA LEU A 164 -28.14 15.85 -7.19
C LEU A 164 -28.80 15.36 -8.48
N SER A 165 -28.99 14.04 -8.55
CA SER A 165 -29.67 13.38 -9.66
C SER A 165 -31.19 13.29 -9.43
N ALA A 166 -31.96 13.27 -10.52
CA ALA A 166 -33.40 13.04 -10.45
C ALA A 166 -33.71 11.63 -9.92
N PHE A 167 -34.53 11.58 -8.87
CA PHE A 167 -35.07 10.34 -8.30
C PHE A 167 -36.35 9.91 -9.01
N ASP A 168 -37.21 10.90 -9.31
CA ASP A 168 -38.43 10.75 -10.11
C ASP A 168 -38.62 12.00 -10.98
N LYS A 169 -39.81 12.21 -11.56
CA LYS A 169 -40.10 13.38 -12.40
C LYS A 169 -40.14 14.71 -11.63
N ASN A 170 -40.35 14.65 -10.31
CA ASN A 170 -40.71 15.76 -9.45
C ASN A 170 -39.64 16.03 -8.36
N ASN A 171 -38.73 15.08 -8.09
CA ASN A 171 -37.76 15.14 -7.01
C ASN A 171 -36.34 14.78 -7.46
N LEU A 172 -35.36 15.53 -6.98
CA LEU A 172 -33.96 15.10 -6.89
C LEU A 172 -33.76 14.31 -5.58
N ALA A 173 -32.81 13.37 -5.55
CA ALA A 173 -32.40 12.73 -4.31
C ALA A 173 -31.01 13.21 -3.87
N TYR A 174 -30.88 13.52 -2.58
CA TYR A 174 -29.61 13.62 -1.88
C TYR A 174 -29.49 12.45 -0.88
N GLN A 175 -28.45 11.62 -1.01
CA GLN A 175 -28.23 10.47 -0.13
C GLN A 175 -27.06 10.73 0.83
N LEU A 176 -27.35 11.08 2.08
CA LEU A 176 -26.30 11.29 3.07
C LEU A 176 -25.61 9.97 3.44
N VAL A 177 -24.29 9.94 3.34
CA VAL A 177 -23.42 8.84 3.80
C VAL A 177 -23.24 8.92 5.32
N SER A 178 -24.32 8.67 6.07
CA SER A 178 -24.34 8.78 7.55
C SER A 178 -23.89 7.52 8.29
N ARG A 179 -23.84 6.35 7.64
CA ARG A 179 -23.63 5.04 8.28
C ARG A 179 -22.24 4.89 8.91
N TYR A 180 -22.18 4.49 10.19
CA TYR A 180 -20.95 4.20 10.91
C TYR A 180 -21.09 2.93 11.77
N PRO A 181 -20.14 1.96 11.72
CA PRO A 181 -20.30 0.66 12.37
C PRO A 181 -20.13 0.66 13.91
N LYS A 182 -19.61 1.73 14.52
CA LYS A 182 -19.48 1.88 15.99
C LYS A 182 -20.48 2.91 16.53
N LYS A 183 -20.65 2.98 17.85
CA LYS A 183 -21.43 4.05 18.51
C LYS A 183 -20.64 5.35 18.57
N LEU A 184 -21.36 6.47 18.49
CA LEU A 184 -20.86 7.84 18.65
C LEU A 184 -21.44 8.43 19.93
N ASP A 185 -20.64 9.23 20.64
CA ASP A 185 -21.07 9.94 21.85
C ASP A 185 -22.06 11.04 21.47
N LYS A 186 -21.75 11.77 20.39
CA LYS A 186 -22.59 12.81 19.78
C LYS A 186 -22.72 12.58 18.27
N PHE A 187 -23.95 12.62 17.79
CA PHE A 187 -24.28 12.61 16.37
C PHE A 187 -25.23 13.76 16.05
N GLU A 188 -24.84 14.61 15.10
CA GLU A 188 -25.62 15.78 14.70
C GLU A 188 -25.69 15.87 13.16
N ILE A 189 -26.89 16.17 12.64
CA ILE A 189 -27.10 16.50 11.23
C ILE A 189 -27.89 17.80 11.18
N ASN A 190 -27.46 18.76 10.37
CA ASN A 190 -28.22 19.95 10.00
C ASN A 190 -28.35 19.98 8.47
N VAL A 191 -29.57 20.11 7.95
CA VAL A 191 -29.84 20.21 6.51
C VAL A 191 -30.60 21.49 6.21
N SER A 192 -30.12 22.26 5.25
CA SER A 192 -30.76 23.48 4.75
C SER A 192 -30.89 23.42 3.23
N VAL A 193 -32.08 23.73 2.71
CA VAL A 193 -32.40 23.70 1.28
C VAL A 193 -32.88 25.09 0.88
N LEU A 194 -32.17 25.76 -0.02
CA LEU A 194 -32.43 27.13 -0.45
C LEU A 194 -33.13 27.15 -1.80
N GLY A 195 -34.08 28.08 -1.97
CA GLY A 195 -34.68 28.38 -3.28
C GLY A 195 -35.73 27.38 -3.78
N THR A 196 -36.22 26.46 -2.95
CA THR A 196 -37.38 25.62 -3.28
C THR A 196 -38.69 26.29 -2.81
N GLU A 197 -39.76 26.17 -3.61
CA GLU A 197 -41.10 26.64 -3.20
C GLU A 197 -41.82 25.60 -2.33
N ALA A 198 -41.73 24.33 -2.75
CA ALA A 198 -42.25 23.17 -2.03
C ALA A 198 -41.27 22.67 -0.95
N SER A 199 -41.81 22.12 0.14
CA SER A 199 -41.01 21.54 1.22
C SER A 199 -40.29 20.27 0.75
N PRO A 200 -38.99 20.12 1.05
CA PRO A 200 -38.31 18.83 0.98
C PRO A 200 -38.96 17.78 1.88
N THR A 201 -38.75 16.51 1.54
CA THR A 201 -39.25 15.35 2.31
C THR A 201 -38.13 14.31 2.52
N ILE A 202 -38.36 13.35 3.42
CA ILE A 202 -37.46 12.20 3.64
C ILE A 202 -38.17 10.91 3.20
N ASN A 203 -37.42 9.96 2.66
CA ASN A 203 -37.98 8.68 2.20
C ASN A 203 -38.48 7.83 3.39
N GLU A 204 -39.67 7.23 3.27
CA GLU A 204 -40.30 6.44 4.36
C GLU A 204 -39.45 5.26 4.85
N ASN A 205 -38.55 4.74 4.01
CA ASN A 205 -37.63 3.65 4.35
C ASN A 205 -36.36 4.10 5.11
N SER A 206 -36.29 5.37 5.57
CA SER A 206 -35.15 5.94 6.30
C SER A 206 -35.29 5.90 7.83
N GLY A 207 -36.33 5.27 8.37
CA GLY A 207 -36.51 4.95 9.80
C GLY A 207 -36.79 6.13 10.74
N GLU A 208 -36.38 7.35 10.39
CA GLU A 208 -36.47 8.54 11.23
C GLU A 208 -37.39 9.61 10.65
N GLN A 209 -38.36 10.09 11.45
CA GLN A 209 -39.23 11.21 11.08
C GLN A 209 -38.50 12.55 11.24
N LEU A 210 -37.80 12.98 10.19
CA LEU A 210 -37.29 14.35 10.05
C LEU A 210 -38.31 15.23 9.34
N VAL A 211 -38.65 16.37 9.97
CA VAL A 211 -39.61 17.35 9.43
C VAL A 211 -38.85 18.63 9.06
N PHE A 212 -39.09 19.14 7.86
CA PHE A 212 -38.56 20.44 7.43
C PHE A 212 -39.45 21.58 7.91
N SER A 213 -38.83 22.61 8.48
CA SER A 213 -39.46 23.89 8.82
C SER A 213 -39.00 24.98 7.88
N LYS A 214 -39.88 25.91 7.51
CA LYS A 214 -39.54 27.02 6.61
C LYS A 214 -38.98 28.19 7.42
N TRP A 215 -37.79 28.67 7.06
CA TRP A 215 -37.14 29.83 7.66
C TRP A 215 -36.55 30.72 6.57
N ASN A 216 -37.04 31.95 6.47
CA ASN A 216 -36.77 32.89 5.36
C ASN A 216 -37.02 32.23 3.98
N GLN A 217 -36.02 32.22 3.10
CA GLN A 217 -36.06 31.58 1.77
C GLN A 217 -35.48 30.14 1.77
N SER A 218 -35.39 29.50 2.95
CA SER A 218 -34.85 28.15 3.11
C SER A 218 -35.82 27.23 3.86
N PHE A 219 -35.72 25.93 3.58
CA PHE A 219 -36.29 24.87 4.41
C PHE A 219 -35.17 24.20 5.21
N GLN A 220 -35.36 24.00 6.51
CA GLN A 220 -34.34 23.49 7.42
C GLN A 220 -34.86 22.33 8.28
N THR A 221 -34.00 21.35 8.55
CA THR A 221 -34.25 20.29 9.54
C THR A 221 -32.96 19.94 10.26
N SER A 222 -33.07 19.40 11.47
CA SER A 222 -31.92 18.93 12.24
C SER A 222 -32.21 17.68 13.04
N LEU A 223 -31.18 16.86 13.21
CA LEU A 223 -31.15 15.65 14.03
C LEU A 223 -30.05 15.82 15.07
N LYS A 224 -30.34 15.58 16.35
CA LYS A 224 -29.34 15.48 17.41
C LYS A 224 -29.59 14.20 18.20
N LYS A 225 -28.54 13.39 18.38
CA LYS A 225 -28.57 12.13 19.12
C LYS A 225 -27.30 11.99 19.95
N GLU A 226 -27.44 11.33 21.09
CA GLU A 226 -26.32 10.96 21.96
C GLU A 226 -26.22 9.42 22.03
N ASN A 227 -25.02 8.88 22.21
CA ASN A 227 -24.75 7.44 22.36
C ASN A 227 -25.35 6.55 21.24
N TYR A 228 -25.43 7.10 20.03
CA TYR A 228 -26.17 6.56 18.89
C TYR A 228 -25.27 5.83 17.89
N GLN A 229 -25.84 4.86 17.16
CA GLN A 229 -25.16 4.13 16.09
C GLN A 229 -25.86 4.40 14.74
N PRO A 230 -25.30 5.27 13.88
CA PRO A 230 -25.85 5.51 12.56
C PRO A 230 -25.82 4.24 11.69
N SER A 231 -26.99 3.65 11.45
CA SER A 231 -27.13 2.40 10.68
C SER A 231 -28.05 2.51 9.46
N GLU A 232 -28.88 3.55 9.40
CA GLU A 232 -29.83 3.78 8.32
C GLU A 232 -29.26 4.67 7.21
N LYS A 233 -29.88 4.64 6.02
CA LYS A 233 -29.58 5.58 4.93
C LYS A 233 -30.62 6.69 4.97
N LEU A 234 -30.17 7.94 5.09
CA LEU A 234 -31.05 9.11 5.02
C LEU A 234 -31.08 9.60 3.57
N VAL A 235 -32.26 9.53 2.94
CA VAL A 235 -32.49 9.97 1.56
C VAL A 235 -33.47 11.14 1.60
N PHE A 236 -32.97 12.32 1.23
CA PHE A 236 -33.74 13.56 1.18
C PHE A 236 -34.22 13.81 -0.25
N ASN A 237 -35.54 13.93 -0.42
CA ASN A 237 -36.17 14.27 -1.68
C ASN A 237 -36.28 15.80 -1.76
N ILE A 238 -35.59 16.39 -2.74
CA ILE A 238 -35.56 17.83 -3.01
C ILE A 238 -36.46 18.13 -4.22
N PRO A 239 -37.57 18.87 -4.06
CA PRO A 239 -38.50 19.15 -5.15
C PRO A 239 -37.83 19.88 -6.32
N ILE A 240 -38.07 19.39 -7.53
CA ILE A 240 -37.68 20.02 -8.79
C ILE A 240 -38.64 21.19 -9.07
N GLN A 241 -38.11 22.35 -9.45
CA GLN A 241 -38.92 23.43 -10.02
C GLN A 241 -39.32 23.04 -11.45
N GLU A 242 -40.61 22.82 -11.71
CA GLU A 242 -41.07 22.46 -13.05
C GLU A 242 -40.87 23.59 -14.08
N ASN A 243 -40.54 23.19 -15.31
CA ASN A 243 -40.64 23.99 -16.54
C ASN A 243 -39.71 25.22 -16.74
N ALA A 244 -38.72 25.46 -15.88
CA ALA A 244 -37.65 26.44 -16.14
C ALA A 244 -36.25 25.81 -16.02
N PRO A 245 -35.32 26.03 -16.97
CA PRO A 245 -33.91 25.70 -16.75
C PRO A 245 -33.37 26.53 -15.58
N SER A 246 -32.84 25.86 -14.56
CA SER A 246 -32.13 26.54 -13.48
C SER A 246 -30.74 26.89 -13.99
N VAL A 247 -30.36 28.15 -13.93
CA VAL A 247 -29.03 28.64 -14.30
C VAL A 247 -28.52 29.55 -13.20
N LEU A 248 -27.28 29.34 -12.79
CA LEU A 248 -26.52 30.15 -11.86
C LEU A 248 -25.28 30.67 -12.58
N MET A 249 -24.95 31.95 -12.35
CA MET A 249 -23.83 32.62 -12.99
C MET A 249 -22.93 33.32 -11.95
N GLN A 250 -21.66 33.47 -12.30
CA GLN A 250 -20.66 34.17 -11.52
C GLN A 250 -19.73 34.96 -12.46
N ASN A 251 -19.54 36.25 -12.18
CA ASN A 251 -18.61 37.10 -12.93
C ASN A 251 -17.26 37.16 -12.21
N LEU A 252 -16.19 36.73 -12.89
CA LEU A 252 -14.81 36.83 -12.41
C LEU A 252 -13.90 37.34 -13.52
N GLY A 253 -13.24 38.47 -13.31
CA GLY A 253 -12.29 39.03 -14.28
C GLY A 253 -12.88 39.40 -15.64
N GLY A 254 -14.19 39.60 -15.75
CA GLY A 254 -14.90 39.84 -17.02
C GLY A 254 -15.30 38.56 -17.77
N GLN A 255 -15.06 37.39 -17.19
CA GLN A 255 -15.58 36.10 -17.66
C GLN A 255 -16.83 35.73 -16.87
N TYR A 256 -17.86 35.26 -17.57
CA TYR A 256 -19.14 34.89 -16.96
C TYR A 256 -19.28 33.38 -16.92
N TYR A 257 -18.79 32.78 -15.83
CA TYR A 257 -18.96 31.36 -15.56
C TYR A 257 -20.45 31.07 -15.33
N PHE A 258 -20.97 30.03 -15.97
CA PHE A 258 -22.33 29.56 -15.77
C PHE A 258 -22.36 28.07 -15.48
N TYR A 259 -23.29 27.69 -14.61
CA TYR A 259 -23.70 26.32 -14.36
C TYR A 259 -25.22 26.28 -14.50
N GLY A 260 -25.74 25.32 -15.25
CA GLY A 260 -27.18 25.18 -15.46
C GLY A 260 -27.63 23.73 -15.46
N ASN A 261 -28.92 23.53 -15.21
CA ASN A 261 -29.58 22.23 -15.22
C ASN A 261 -30.94 22.35 -15.93
N THR A 262 -31.27 21.36 -16.76
CA THR A 262 -32.54 21.29 -17.49
C THR A 262 -33.05 19.86 -17.58
N PHE A 263 -34.37 19.67 -17.60
CA PHE A 263 -34.96 18.34 -17.76
C PHE A 263 -35.21 18.01 -19.24
N VAL A 264 -34.73 16.84 -19.67
CA VAL A 264 -34.83 16.35 -21.05
C VAL A 264 -35.44 14.96 -21.06
N GLU A 265 -36.73 14.90 -21.38
CA GLU A 265 -37.44 13.65 -21.61
C GLU A 265 -37.10 13.10 -23.00
N GLY A 266 -36.66 11.83 -23.06
CA GLY A 266 -36.26 11.16 -24.30
C GLY A 266 -36.96 9.81 -24.46
N ASN A 267 -37.51 9.55 -25.64
CA ASN A 267 -38.16 8.28 -25.96
C ASN A 267 -37.11 7.17 -26.10
N LYS A 268 -37.21 6.11 -25.30
CA LYS A 268 -36.28 4.98 -25.39
C LYS A 268 -36.44 4.25 -26.74
N ILE A 269 -35.36 4.16 -27.52
CA ILE A 269 -35.37 3.46 -28.82
C ILE A 269 -34.79 2.07 -28.63
N ALA A 270 -35.59 1.02 -28.86
CA ALA A 270 -35.14 -0.36 -28.77
C ALA A 270 -33.99 -0.66 -29.76
N LYS A 271 -32.93 -1.33 -29.26
CA LYS A 271 -31.86 -1.87 -30.09
C LYS A 271 -32.34 -3.10 -30.87
N LYS A 272 -31.67 -3.37 -31.99
CA LYS A 272 -31.68 -4.71 -32.60
C LYS A 272 -30.98 -5.69 -31.64
N ALA A 273 -31.56 -6.87 -31.41
CA ALA A 273 -30.91 -7.92 -30.64
C ALA A 273 -29.63 -8.43 -31.36
N PRO A 274 -28.52 -8.64 -30.63
CA PRO A 274 -27.27 -9.11 -31.22
C PRO A 274 -27.35 -10.60 -31.57
N ALA A 275 -26.86 -10.97 -32.76
CA ALA A 275 -26.67 -12.36 -33.15
C ALA A 275 -25.42 -12.97 -32.50
N SER A 276 -24.39 -12.17 -32.21
CA SER A 276 -23.26 -12.60 -31.37
C SER A 276 -22.73 -11.53 -30.40
N ILE A 277 -22.31 -11.98 -29.22
CA ILE A 277 -21.79 -11.18 -28.11
C ILE A 277 -20.39 -11.70 -27.73
N GLY A 278 -19.43 -10.79 -27.60
CA GLY A 278 -18.19 -11.07 -26.86
C GLY A 278 -18.38 -10.73 -25.39
N LEU A 279 -18.41 -11.74 -24.51
CA LEU A 279 -18.46 -11.55 -23.06
C LEU A 279 -17.03 -11.55 -22.51
N ILE A 280 -16.51 -10.38 -22.20
CA ILE A 280 -15.22 -10.22 -21.51
C ILE A 280 -15.51 -10.23 -20.01
N TRP A 281 -15.04 -11.26 -19.33
CA TRP A 281 -15.17 -11.45 -17.90
C TRP A 281 -13.81 -11.31 -17.24
N ASP A 282 -13.58 -10.17 -16.61
CA ASP A 282 -12.38 -9.92 -15.81
C ASP A 282 -12.41 -10.84 -14.58
N ASN A 283 -11.40 -11.71 -14.51
CA ASN A 283 -11.19 -12.72 -13.47
C ASN A 283 -9.84 -12.51 -12.75
N SER A 284 -9.34 -11.27 -12.71
CA SER A 284 -8.26 -10.86 -11.84
C SER A 284 -8.59 -10.98 -10.35
N LEU A 285 -7.59 -10.91 -9.46
CA LEU A 285 -7.82 -10.98 -8.02
C LEU A 285 -8.62 -9.76 -7.51
N SER A 286 -8.35 -8.55 -8.01
CA SER A 286 -9.12 -7.34 -7.65
C SER A 286 -10.64 -7.53 -7.86
N CYS A 287 -11.01 -8.18 -8.97
CA CYS A 287 -12.39 -8.45 -9.36
C CYS A 287 -13.11 -9.53 -8.53
N LYS A 288 -12.43 -10.23 -7.61
CA LYS A 288 -13.06 -11.21 -6.70
C LYS A 288 -14.12 -10.57 -5.77
N THR A 289 -14.02 -9.27 -5.52
CA THR A 289 -14.92 -8.51 -4.62
C THR A 289 -16.23 -8.05 -5.28
N ARG A 290 -16.41 -8.27 -6.60
CA ARG A 290 -17.63 -7.91 -7.34
C ARG A 290 -18.85 -8.67 -6.82
N ASP A 291 -20.02 -8.02 -6.83
CA ASP A 291 -21.31 -8.64 -6.51
C ASP A 291 -21.79 -9.49 -7.70
N LEU A 292 -21.26 -10.72 -7.77
CA LEU A 292 -21.62 -11.73 -8.75
C LEU A 292 -23.14 -11.96 -8.82
N LYS A 293 -23.89 -11.82 -7.71
CA LYS A 293 -25.34 -12.01 -7.71
C LYS A 293 -26.05 -10.93 -8.51
N LYS A 294 -25.64 -9.65 -8.37
CA LYS A 294 -26.15 -8.56 -9.21
C LYS A 294 -25.80 -8.76 -10.69
N GLU A 295 -24.55 -9.14 -10.97
CA GLU A 295 -24.06 -9.35 -12.35
C GLU A 295 -24.82 -10.48 -13.06
N LEU A 296 -24.98 -11.63 -12.39
CA LEU A 296 -25.77 -12.75 -12.93
C LEU A 296 -27.25 -12.41 -13.06
N ASN A 297 -27.84 -11.59 -12.19
CA ASN A 297 -29.23 -11.13 -12.32
C ASN A 297 -29.43 -10.20 -13.54
N LEU A 298 -28.48 -9.31 -13.83
CA LEU A 298 -28.50 -8.50 -15.04
C LEU A 298 -28.43 -9.37 -16.31
N LEU A 299 -27.50 -10.33 -16.33
CA LEU A 299 -27.35 -11.28 -17.45
C LEU A 299 -28.60 -12.13 -17.64
N ASP A 300 -29.23 -12.60 -16.56
CA ASP A 300 -30.50 -13.35 -16.61
C ASP A 300 -31.60 -12.52 -17.28
N ALA A 301 -31.80 -11.29 -16.81
CA ALA A 301 -32.77 -10.36 -17.37
C ALA A 301 -32.47 -10.01 -18.84
N TYR A 302 -31.19 -9.89 -19.19
CA TYR A 302 -30.74 -9.60 -20.56
C TYR A 302 -31.01 -10.76 -21.52
N PHE A 303 -30.55 -11.98 -21.19
CA PHE A 303 -30.79 -13.16 -22.03
C PHE A 303 -32.27 -13.53 -22.12
N GLN A 304 -33.05 -13.33 -21.05
CA GLN A 304 -34.50 -13.47 -21.10
C GLN A 304 -35.18 -12.44 -22.02
N LYS A 305 -34.58 -11.26 -22.22
CA LYS A 305 -35.11 -10.21 -23.09
C LYS A 305 -34.73 -10.39 -24.56
N ILE A 306 -33.49 -10.80 -24.87
CA ILE A 306 -33.02 -10.98 -26.27
C ILE A 306 -33.26 -12.38 -26.83
N LYS A 307 -33.50 -13.38 -25.97
CA LYS A 307 -33.84 -14.78 -26.25
C LYS A 307 -32.78 -15.62 -26.98
N ASN A 308 -32.38 -15.24 -28.19
CA ASN A 308 -31.55 -16.06 -29.07
C ASN A 308 -30.28 -15.32 -29.49
N THR A 309 -29.11 -15.83 -29.10
CA THR A 309 -27.80 -15.23 -29.44
C THR A 309 -26.66 -16.23 -29.23
N LYS A 310 -25.47 -15.90 -29.73
CA LYS A 310 -24.22 -16.65 -29.52
C LYS A 310 -23.27 -15.85 -28.63
N VAL A 311 -22.86 -16.40 -27.49
CA VAL A 311 -21.95 -15.74 -26.55
C VAL A 311 -20.58 -16.42 -26.58
N THR A 312 -19.54 -15.67 -26.92
CA THR A 312 -18.15 -16.13 -26.73
C THR A 312 -17.63 -15.57 -25.42
N LEU A 313 -17.25 -16.44 -24.49
CA LEU A 313 -16.61 -16.04 -23.23
C LEU A 313 -15.10 -15.83 -23.43
N TYR A 314 -14.60 -14.71 -22.93
CA TYR A 314 -13.18 -14.41 -22.79
C TYR A 314 -12.88 -14.14 -21.33
N PHE A 315 -11.81 -14.74 -20.82
CA PHE A 315 -11.26 -14.39 -19.51
C PHE A 315 -10.14 -13.37 -19.67
N LEU A 316 -10.07 -12.45 -18.72
CA LEU A 316 -9.12 -11.37 -18.65
C LEU A 316 -8.52 -11.32 -17.24
N ASN A 317 -7.20 -11.46 -17.19
CA ASN A 317 -6.38 -11.27 -16.01
C ASN A 317 -4.99 -10.80 -16.47
N TYR A 318 -3.91 -11.51 -16.09
CA TYR A 318 -2.57 -11.36 -16.66
C TYR A 318 -2.54 -11.67 -18.17
N THR A 319 -3.52 -12.44 -18.66
CA THR A 319 -3.70 -12.80 -20.07
C THR A 319 -5.11 -12.48 -20.56
N PHE A 320 -5.32 -12.50 -21.87
CA PHE A 320 -6.64 -12.43 -22.48
C PHE A 320 -6.90 -13.70 -23.29
N GLU A 321 -7.66 -14.65 -22.72
CA GLU A 321 -7.85 -15.99 -23.26
C GLU A 321 -9.31 -16.25 -23.65
N LYS A 322 -9.53 -16.63 -24.92
CA LYS A 322 -10.82 -17.16 -25.39
C LYS A 322 -11.10 -18.50 -24.70
N GLN A 323 -12.24 -18.56 -24.03
CA GLN A 323 -12.75 -19.77 -23.38
C GLN A 323 -13.69 -20.52 -24.34
N LYS A 324 -14.93 -20.80 -23.92
CA LYS A 324 -15.94 -21.52 -24.69
C LYS A 324 -16.94 -20.56 -25.36
N GLU A 325 -17.51 -21.02 -26.47
CA GLU A 325 -18.66 -20.41 -27.14
C GLU A 325 -19.96 -21.12 -26.71
N PHE A 326 -20.98 -20.34 -26.35
CA PHE A 326 -22.26 -20.81 -25.83
C PHE A 326 -23.40 -20.33 -26.74
N VAL A 327 -24.37 -21.22 -27.00
CA VAL A 327 -25.58 -20.88 -27.77
C VAL A 327 -26.71 -20.64 -26.77
N ILE A 328 -27.23 -19.42 -26.76
CA ILE A 328 -28.38 -19.03 -25.94
C ILE A 328 -29.62 -19.22 -26.79
N SER A 329 -30.59 -20.00 -26.29
CA SER A 329 -31.85 -20.29 -26.98
C SER A 329 -33.01 -20.11 -26.03
N GLU A 330 -34.03 -19.36 -26.45
CA GLU A 330 -35.21 -18.98 -25.65
C GLU A 330 -34.90 -18.27 -24.30
N GLY A 331 -33.67 -17.76 -24.16
CA GLY A 331 -33.12 -17.15 -22.94
C GLY A 331 -32.45 -18.15 -21.99
N ASN A 332 -32.30 -19.42 -22.36
CA ASN A 332 -31.56 -20.41 -21.59
C ASN A 332 -30.05 -20.18 -21.74
N TRP A 333 -29.39 -19.85 -20.63
CA TRP A 333 -27.94 -19.61 -20.52
C TRP A 333 -27.30 -20.40 -19.37
N ALA A 334 -27.97 -21.46 -18.89
CA ALA A 334 -27.58 -22.17 -17.67
C ALA A 334 -26.14 -22.72 -17.68
N GLU A 335 -25.63 -23.14 -18.85
CA GLU A 335 -24.25 -23.60 -18.99
C GLU A 335 -23.24 -22.46 -18.75
N LEU A 336 -23.43 -21.32 -19.42
CA LEU A 336 -22.61 -20.12 -19.21
C LEU A 336 -22.70 -19.63 -17.76
N LYS A 337 -23.91 -19.62 -17.19
CA LYS A 337 -24.14 -19.26 -15.77
C LYS A 337 -23.31 -20.14 -14.83
N SER A 338 -23.31 -21.45 -15.07
CA SER A 338 -22.52 -22.41 -14.29
C SER A 338 -21.02 -22.16 -14.41
N VAL A 339 -20.51 -21.82 -15.60
CA VAL A 339 -19.10 -21.46 -15.79
C VAL A 339 -18.75 -20.20 -14.99
N LEU A 340 -19.53 -19.12 -15.12
CA LEU A 340 -19.28 -17.88 -14.37
C LEU A 340 -19.36 -18.06 -12.85
N GLN A 341 -20.28 -18.91 -12.36
CA GLN A 341 -20.40 -19.22 -10.93
C GLN A 341 -19.21 -20.02 -10.35
N ASN A 342 -18.48 -20.76 -11.18
CA ASN A 342 -17.34 -21.58 -10.77
C ASN A 342 -15.99 -20.99 -11.22
N THR A 343 -15.97 -19.78 -11.77
CA THR A 343 -14.74 -19.09 -12.19
C THR A 343 -13.81 -18.85 -11.00
N LYS A 344 -12.54 -19.29 -11.11
CA LYS A 344 -11.48 -18.96 -10.16
C LYS A 344 -10.83 -17.64 -10.58
N TYR A 345 -10.69 -16.71 -9.64
CA TYR A 345 -10.12 -15.38 -9.85
C TYR A 345 -8.63 -15.37 -9.46
N ASP A 346 -7.72 -14.94 -10.33
CA ASP A 346 -6.26 -14.96 -10.08
C ASP A 346 -5.46 -14.09 -11.07
N GLY A 347 -4.41 -13.46 -10.54
CA GLY A 347 -3.51 -12.56 -11.25
C GLY A 347 -4.04 -11.12 -11.29
N GLY A 348 -3.13 -10.17 -11.52
CA GLY A 348 -3.47 -8.78 -11.81
C GLY A 348 -3.88 -8.58 -13.27
N THR A 349 -4.44 -7.42 -13.61
CA THR A 349 -5.13 -7.17 -14.90
C THR A 349 -4.23 -6.49 -15.94
N ARG A 350 -4.24 -6.99 -17.19
CA ARG A 350 -3.53 -6.40 -18.35
C ARG A 350 -4.47 -6.06 -19.51
N PHE A 351 -5.01 -4.84 -19.53
CA PHE A 351 -5.83 -4.34 -20.64
C PHE A 351 -5.09 -4.25 -21.98
N SER A 352 -3.77 -4.12 -21.98
CA SER A 352 -2.94 -4.15 -23.19
C SER A 352 -3.02 -5.48 -23.97
N GLN A 353 -3.40 -6.59 -23.32
CA GLN A 353 -3.53 -7.92 -23.95
C GLN A 353 -4.89 -8.14 -24.62
N ILE A 354 -5.88 -7.28 -24.34
CA ILE A 354 -7.22 -7.39 -24.93
C ILE A 354 -7.12 -7.27 -26.45
N ASN A 355 -7.91 -8.07 -27.15
CA ASN A 355 -8.24 -7.85 -28.54
C ASN A 355 -9.76 -7.94 -28.73
N PHE A 356 -10.27 -7.39 -29.83
CA PHE A 356 -11.70 -7.35 -30.13
C PHE A 356 -12.02 -8.14 -31.40
N PRO A 357 -12.24 -9.46 -31.31
CA PRO A 357 -12.75 -10.27 -32.42
C PRO A 357 -14.12 -9.79 -32.91
N VAL A 358 -14.51 -10.19 -34.11
CA VAL A 358 -15.77 -9.77 -34.73
C VAL A 358 -16.98 -10.31 -33.96
N HIS A 359 -17.74 -9.39 -33.36
CA HIS A 359 -19.03 -9.61 -32.68
C HIS A 359 -19.95 -8.42 -32.97
N ASP A 360 -21.26 -8.54 -32.71
CA ASP A 360 -22.18 -7.41 -32.86
C ASP A 360 -22.01 -6.40 -31.72
N GLU A 361 -21.68 -6.90 -30.52
CA GLU A 361 -21.37 -6.09 -29.33
C GLU A 361 -20.45 -6.84 -28.34
N PHE A 362 -19.86 -6.09 -27.42
CA PHE A 362 -19.14 -6.61 -26.27
C PHE A 362 -19.83 -6.25 -24.95
N LEU A 363 -19.88 -7.21 -24.03
CA LEU A 363 -20.19 -6.98 -22.61
C LEU A 363 -18.89 -7.14 -21.82
N PHE A 364 -18.43 -6.09 -21.15
CA PHE A 364 -17.17 -6.08 -20.41
C PHE A 364 -17.44 -5.88 -18.91
N PHE A 365 -17.28 -6.95 -18.14
CA PHE A 365 -17.41 -6.96 -16.69
C PHE A 365 -16.03 -6.83 -16.05
N SER A 366 -15.73 -5.69 -15.41
CA SER A 366 -14.45 -5.37 -14.80
C SER A 366 -14.61 -4.24 -13.77
N ASP A 367 -13.64 -4.09 -12.88
CA ASP A 367 -13.50 -2.89 -12.05
C ASP A 367 -12.78 -1.73 -12.78
N GLY A 368 -12.27 -1.95 -14.00
CA GLY A 368 -11.60 -0.91 -14.79
C GLY A 368 -10.19 -0.58 -14.30
N LEU A 369 -9.58 -1.39 -13.44
CA LEU A 369 -8.21 -1.21 -12.97
C LEU A 369 -7.27 -2.19 -13.68
N SER A 370 -6.21 -1.69 -14.31
CA SER A 370 -5.13 -2.52 -14.86
C SER A 370 -3.87 -2.40 -13.99
N SER A 371 -3.51 -3.50 -13.35
CA SER A 371 -2.37 -3.58 -12.42
C SER A 371 -1.01 -3.70 -13.11
N LEU A 372 -0.98 -4.16 -14.37
CA LEU A 372 0.25 -4.39 -15.15
C LEU A 372 0.19 -3.83 -16.59
N SER A 373 -0.71 -2.89 -16.87
CA SER A 373 -0.66 -2.07 -18.08
C SER A 373 -1.39 -0.74 -17.86
N GLU A 374 -1.29 0.19 -18.81
CA GLU A 374 -2.06 1.43 -18.71
C GLU A 374 -3.57 1.18 -18.88
N ASN A 375 -4.39 2.03 -18.24
CA ASN A 375 -5.86 2.03 -18.38
C ASN A 375 -6.29 2.53 -19.79
N VAL A 376 -5.97 1.76 -20.82
CA VAL A 376 -6.24 2.05 -22.23
C VAL A 376 -6.64 0.76 -22.96
N LEU A 377 -7.86 0.75 -23.54
CA LEU A 377 -8.28 -0.33 -24.42
C LEU A 377 -7.82 -0.10 -25.88
N PRO A 378 -7.55 -1.18 -26.64
CA PRO A 378 -7.37 -1.12 -28.08
C PRO A 378 -8.53 -0.40 -28.80
N LYS A 379 -8.27 0.09 -30.02
CA LYS A 379 -9.33 0.72 -30.83
C LYS A 379 -10.29 -0.34 -31.37
N THR A 380 -11.60 -0.13 -31.18
CA THR A 380 -12.67 -0.90 -31.83
C THR A 380 -13.82 0.02 -32.21
N SER A 381 -14.59 -0.37 -33.23
CA SER A 381 -15.85 0.25 -33.64
C SER A 381 -17.08 -0.56 -33.22
N ILE A 382 -16.87 -1.74 -32.62
CA ILE A 382 -17.93 -2.61 -32.11
C ILE A 382 -18.44 -2.02 -30.78
N PRO A 383 -19.75 -1.80 -30.61
CA PRO A 383 -20.32 -1.28 -29.36
C PRO A 383 -19.93 -2.13 -28.15
N MET A 384 -19.40 -1.49 -27.12
CA MET A 384 -19.01 -2.14 -25.87
C MET A 384 -19.77 -1.53 -24.69
N TYR A 385 -20.39 -2.39 -23.91
CA TYR A 385 -21.06 -2.06 -22.65
C TYR A 385 -20.13 -2.43 -21.50
N THR A 386 -19.81 -1.46 -20.65
CA THR A 386 -18.97 -1.68 -19.47
C THR A 386 -19.87 -1.80 -18.24
N ILE A 387 -19.66 -2.86 -17.46
CA ILE A 387 -20.47 -3.21 -16.30
C ILE A 387 -19.56 -3.39 -15.10
N THR A 388 -19.86 -2.71 -14.00
CA THR A 388 -19.23 -2.96 -12.70
C THR A 388 -20.26 -3.12 -11.60
N SER A 389 -19.92 -3.97 -10.63
CA SER A 389 -20.56 -4.03 -9.32
C SER A 389 -19.57 -3.81 -8.16
N SER A 390 -18.32 -3.45 -8.45
CA SER A 390 -17.35 -3.02 -7.44
C SER A 390 -17.55 -1.55 -7.05
N VAL A 391 -17.12 -1.20 -5.84
CA VAL A 391 -17.21 0.17 -5.28
C VAL A 391 -15.94 0.98 -5.48
N SER A 392 -14.82 0.33 -5.80
CA SER A 392 -13.49 0.94 -5.99
C SER A 392 -13.05 0.98 -7.47
N SER A 393 -14.00 0.96 -8.41
CA SER A 393 -13.72 0.88 -9.85
C SER A 393 -13.29 2.21 -10.48
N ASP A 394 -12.48 2.19 -11.55
CA ASP A 394 -12.21 3.36 -12.38
C ASP A 394 -13.42 3.67 -13.29
N PHE A 395 -14.46 4.25 -12.68
CA PHE A 395 -15.72 4.60 -13.33
C PHE A 395 -15.50 5.54 -14.53
N ALA A 396 -14.52 6.46 -14.44
CA ALA A 396 -14.19 7.38 -15.53
C ALA A 396 -13.64 6.64 -16.75
N PHE A 397 -12.71 5.70 -16.55
CA PHE A 397 -12.20 4.83 -17.60
C PHE A 397 -13.31 3.94 -18.20
N LEU A 398 -14.10 3.26 -17.36
CA LEU A 398 -15.19 2.38 -17.82
C LEU A 398 -16.24 3.16 -18.63
N ASN A 399 -16.60 4.37 -18.20
CA ASN A 399 -17.52 5.25 -18.93
C ASN A 399 -16.93 5.73 -20.25
N PHE A 400 -15.69 6.23 -20.26
CA PHE A 400 -14.99 6.61 -21.49
C PHE A 400 -14.93 5.48 -22.51
N ALA A 401 -14.58 4.27 -22.05
CA ALA A 401 -14.44 3.09 -22.87
C ALA A 401 -15.76 2.68 -23.56
N ALA A 402 -16.88 2.74 -22.84
CA ALA A 402 -18.21 2.52 -23.43
C ALA A 402 -18.61 3.66 -24.38
N MET A 403 -18.46 4.92 -23.97
CA MET A 403 -18.82 6.09 -24.79
C MET A 403 -18.08 6.11 -26.14
N LYS A 404 -16.78 5.79 -26.15
CA LYS A 404 -15.90 5.76 -27.33
C LYS A 404 -16.34 4.74 -28.39
N THR A 405 -17.02 3.66 -27.99
CA THR A 405 -17.55 2.62 -28.88
C THR A 405 -19.04 2.80 -29.21
N GLY A 406 -19.69 3.80 -28.60
CA GLY A 406 -21.11 4.07 -28.75
C GLY A 406 -22.02 3.36 -27.75
N GLY A 407 -21.49 2.44 -26.93
CA GLY A 407 -22.21 1.72 -25.89
C GLY A 407 -22.56 2.58 -24.65
N ASN A 408 -22.94 1.90 -23.56
CA ASN A 408 -23.31 2.52 -22.28
C ASN A 408 -22.50 1.90 -21.12
N PHE A 409 -22.15 2.72 -20.13
CA PHE A 409 -21.65 2.27 -18.83
C PHE A 409 -22.79 2.02 -17.83
N ILE A 410 -22.62 0.98 -17.01
CA ILE A 410 -23.59 0.43 -16.06
C ILE A 410 -22.90 0.18 -14.71
N ASN A 411 -23.20 1.01 -13.70
CA ASN A 411 -22.82 0.77 -12.31
C ASN A 411 -23.98 0.13 -11.53
N LEU A 412 -23.82 -1.15 -11.15
CA LEU A 412 -24.81 -1.92 -10.39
C LEU A 412 -24.86 -1.59 -8.89
N ASN A 413 -24.07 -0.62 -8.42
CA ASN A 413 -24.19 -0.03 -7.08
C ASN A 413 -25.07 1.23 -7.05
N GLN A 414 -25.42 1.78 -8.22
CA GLN A 414 -26.28 2.95 -8.36
C GLN A 414 -27.59 2.64 -9.10
N LEU A 415 -27.55 1.74 -10.09
CA LEU A 415 -28.70 1.37 -10.90
C LEU A 415 -29.38 0.11 -10.36
N ASP A 416 -30.71 0.11 -10.34
CA ASP A 416 -31.48 -1.12 -10.22
C ASP A 416 -31.40 -1.98 -11.49
N GLY A 417 -31.81 -3.25 -11.39
CA GLY A 417 -31.74 -4.20 -12.49
C GLY A 417 -32.58 -3.83 -13.72
N THR A 418 -33.65 -3.05 -13.56
CA THR A 418 -34.51 -2.60 -14.68
C THR A 418 -33.80 -1.50 -15.47
N ASN A 419 -33.26 -0.50 -14.79
CA ASN A 419 -32.51 0.60 -15.39
C ASN A 419 -31.14 0.14 -15.95
N ALA A 420 -30.53 -0.88 -15.34
CA ALA A 420 -29.34 -1.53 -15.90
C ALA A 420 -29.66 -2.33 -17.17
N LEU A 421 -30.74 -3.13 -17.19
CA LEU A 421 -31.20 -3.84 -18.40
C LEU A 421 -31.52 -2.85 -19.53
N ASP A 422 -32.19 -1.75 -19.20
CA ASP A 422 -32.57 -0.69 -20.14
C ASP A 422 -31.38 -0.16 -20.95
N LYS A 423 -30.25 0.11 -20.28
CA LYS A 423 -28.99 0.53 -20.91
C LYS A 423 -28.36 -0.52 -21.84
N LEU A 424 -28.70 -1.81 -21.70
CA LEU A 424 -28.27 -2.87 -22.62
C LEU A 424 -29.19 -3.04 -23.83
N VAL A 425 -30.50 -2.79 -23.68
CA VAL A 425 -31.51 -3.11 -24.72
C VAL A 425 -32.04 -1.88 -25.47
N ASN A 426 -31.82 -0.67 -24.96
CA ASN A 426 -32.28 0.58 -25.54
C ASN A 426 -31.11 1.53 -25.83
N ASN A 427 -31.26 2.34 -26.88
CA ASN A 427 -30.43 3.51 -27.15
C ASN A 427 -30.94 4.68 -26.30
N ASN A 428 -30.05 5.23 -25.49
CA ASN A 428 -30.31 6.43 -24.70
C ASN A 428 -30.18 7.69 -25.56
N LEU A 429 -30.91 8.73 -25.16
CA LEU A 429 -30.75 10.07 -25.72
C LEU A 429 -29.32 10.55 -25.39
N LYS A 430 -28.63 11.17 -26.33
CA LYS A 430 -27.27 11.72 -26.12
C LYS A 430 -27.26 13.23 -26.35
N PHE A 431 -26.45 13.95 -25.57
CA PHE A 431 -26.13 15.35 -25.81
C PHE A 431 -25.28 15.46 -27.08
N LEU A 432 -25.73 16.24 -28.06
CA LEU A 432 -25.09 16.38 -29.37
C LEU A 432 -24.26 17.67 -29.52
N GLY A 433 -24.26 18.54 -28.50
CA GLY A 433 -23.59 19.84 -28.46
C GLY A 433 -24.58 21.00 -28.39
N ILE A 434 -24.14 22.20 -28.74
CA ILE A 434 -25.00 23.39 -28.90
C ILE A 434 -25.13 23.77 -30.37
N LYS A 435 -26.17 24.55 -30.70
CA LYS A 435 -26.15 25.37 -31.92
C LYS A 435 -24.98 26.35 -31.86
N GLU A 436 -24.44 26.66 -33.03
CA GLU A 436 -23.23 27.49 -33.19
C GLU A 436 -23.36 28.83 -32.47
N ASN A 437 -22.54 29.01 -31.43
CA ASN A 437 -22.47 30.23 -30.63
C ASN A 437 -21.02 30.45 -30.22
N TYR A 438 -20.37 31.44 -30.84
CA TYR A 438 -18.96 31.77 -30.62
C TYR A 438 -18.68 32.52 -29.31
N THR A 439 -19.71 32.90 -28.55
CA THR A 439 -19.55 33.62 -27.26
C THR A 439 -19.49 32.66 -26.08
N ILE A 440 -19.48 31.34 -26.32
CA ILE A 440 -19.51 30.29 -25.31
C ILE A 440 -18.27 29.41 -25.50
N THR A 441 -17.46 29.27 -24.45
CA THR A 441 -16.28 28.40 -24.44
C THR A 441 -16.32 27.43 -23.26
N ASP A 442 -15.45 26.40 -23.31
CA ASP A 442 -15.29 25.38 -22.26
C ASP A 442 -16.63 24.80 -21.75
N LEU A 443 -17.56 24.49 -22.67
CA LEU A 443 -18.85 23.89 -22.35
C LEU A 443 -18.70 22.38 -22.07
N PHE A 444 -19.13 21.97 -20.89
CA PHE A 444 -19.21 20.58 -20.42
C PHE A 444 -20.65 20.21 -20.04
N PRO A 445 -21.03 18.93 -20.09
CA PRO A 445 -20.24 17.76 -20.51
C PRO A 445 -20.05 17.69 -22.03
N MET A 446 -19.14 16.83 -22.50
CA MET A 446 -18.84 16.70 -23.93
C MET A 446 -19.99 16.10 -24.76
N LYS A 447 -19.96 16.36 -26.08
CA LYS A 447 -20.80 15.68 -27.06
C LYS A 447 -20.68 14.16 -26.93
N GLY A 448 -21.81 13.45 -26.98
CA GLY A 448 -21.91 12.00 -26.84
C GLY A 448 -22.30 11.54 -25.43
N THR A 449 -22.29 12.43 -24.43
CA THR A 449 -22.76 12.14 -23.06
C THR A 449 -24.22 11.68 -23.08
N SER A 450 -24.52 10.58 -22.41
CA SER A 450 -25.89 10.04 -22.33
C SER A 450 -26.76 10.86 -21.37
N VAL A 451 -28.05 11.00 -21.69
CA VAL A 451 -29.02 11.84 -20.99
C VAL A 451 -30.23 11.01 -20.59
N SER A 452 -30.66 11.16 -19.34
CA SER A 452 -31.76 10.40 -18.74
C SER A 452 -32.50 11.26 -17.71
N GLY A 453 -33.32 12.21 -18.19
CA GLY A 453 -34.05 13.15 -17.33
C GLY A 453 -33.24 14.43 -17.09
N SER A 454 -32.77 14.66 -15.87
CA SER A 454 -31.99 15.87 -15.56
C SER A 454 -30.66 15.89 -16.32
N PHE A 455 -30.31 17.05 -16.87
CA PHE A 455 -29.08 17.28 -17.61
C PHE A 455 -28.44 18.60 -17.15
N SER A 456 -27.31 18.49 -16.47
CA SER A 456 -26.48 19.63 -16.09
C SER A 456 -25.42 19.95 -17.13
N PHE A 457 -25.02 21.21 -17.16
CA PHE A 457 -23.98 21.73 -18.04
C PHE A 457 -23.30 22.94 -17.39
N SER A 458 -22.05 23.19 -17.75
CA SER A 458 -21.31 24.37 -17.31
C SER A 458 -20.43 24.91 -18.42
N GLY A 459 -20.23 26.22 -18.48
CA GLY A 459 -19.29 26.82 -19.43
C GLY A 459 -18.92 28.25 -19.05
N ILE A 460 -18.21 28.90 -19.96
CA ILE A 460 -17.83 30.31 -19.84
C ILE A 460 -18.56 31.07 -20.95
N SER A 461 -19.32 32.10 -20.57
CA SER A 461 -19.85 33.09 -21.51
C SER A 461 -18.91 34.30 -21.54
N LEU A 462 -18.61 34.77 -22.76
CA LEU A 462 -17.86 36.01 -22.98
C LEU A 462 -18.74 37.26 -22.83
N ASN A 463 -20.06 37.09 -22.75
CA ASN A 463 -21.03 38.18 -22.59
C ASN A 463 -21.85 38.02 -21.30
N PRO A 464 -22.26 39.13 -20.64
CA PRO A 464 -23.13 39.09 -19.46
C PRO A 464 -24.54 38.60 -19.76
N LYS A 465 -24.99 38.67 -21.02
CA LYS A 465 -26.25 38.09 -21.49
C LYS A 465 -26.04 37.32 -22.79
N SER A 466 -26.59 36.12 -22.90
CA SER A 466 -26.50 35.27 -24.09
C SER A 466 -27.64 34.23 -24.13
N GLU A 467 -27.90 33.60 -25.27
CA GLU A 467 -28.80 32.45 -25.39
C GLU A 467 -28.02 31.26 -25.95
N ILE A 468 -28.17 30.08 -25.34
CA ILE A 468 -27.62 28.83 -25.86
C ILE A 468 -28.75 27.85 -26.19
N THR A 469 -28.61 27.10 -27.28
CA THR A 469 -29.54 26.03 -27.64
C THR A 469 -28.82 24.69 -27.56
N LEU A 470 -29.11 23.92 -26.51
CA LEU A 470 -28.62 22.55 -26.31
C LEU A 470 -29.33 21.61 -27.29
N LEU A 471 -28.58 20.69 -27.89
CA LEU A 471 -29.05 19.71 -28.87
C LEU A 471 -28.98 18.30 -28.27
N PHE A 472 -30.04 17.53 -28.43
CA PHE A 472 -30.11 16.14 -27.96
C PHE A 472 -30.64 15.21 -29.04
N GLY A 473 -30.18 13.96 -29.07
CA GLY A 473 -30.55 13.06 -30.16
C GLY A 473 -29.99 11.64 -30.07
N TYR A 474 -30.23 10.88 -31.13
CA TYR A 474 -29.80 9.48 -31.29
C TYR A 474 -28.98 9.35 -32.57
N ASN A 475 -27.90 8.57 -32.56
CA ASN A 475 -27.05 8.34 -33.75
C ASN A 475 -26.66 9.64 -34.48
N ASN A 476 -26.23 10.66 -33.71
CA ASN A 476 -25.94 12.03 -34.17
C ASN A 476 -27.10 12.81 -34.83
N THR A 477 -28.32 12.28 -34.88
CA THR A 477 -29.52 12.96 -35.38
C THR A 477 -30.22 13.68 -34.23
N VAL A 478 -30.35 15.01 -34.31
CA VAL A 478 -31.07 15.83 -33.31
C VAL A 478 -32.55 15.49 -33.33
N VAL A 479 -33.14 15.31 -32.15
CA VAL A 479 -34.58 15.05 -31.94
C VAL A 479 -35.22 15.97 -30.89
N VAL A 480 -34.42 16.58 -30.02
CA VAL A 480 -34.88 17.53 -28.99
C VAL A 480 -33.91 18.71 -28.92
N GLU A 481 -34.46 19.91 -28.87
CA GLU A 481 -33.72 21.14 -28.57
C GLU A 481 -34.17 21.71 -27.21
N ARG A 482 -33.25 22.37 -26.50
CA ARG A 482 -33.55 23.17 -25.30
C ARG A 482 -32.84 24.51 -25.37
N LYS A 483 -33.63 25.59 -25.38
CA LYS A 483 -33.11 26.96 -25.23
C LYS A 483 -32.87 27.27 -23.76
N ILE A 484 -31.75 27.92 -23.47
CA ILE A 484 -31.33 28.36 -22.15
C ILE A 484 -30.94 29.83 -22.26
N SER A 485 -31.52 30.68 -21.41
CA SER A 485 -31.15 32.08 -21.28
C SER A 485 -30.07 32.24 -20.21
N LEU A 486 -28.99 32.95 -20.53
CA LEU A 486 -27.92 33.34 -19.61
C LEU A 486 -28.06 34.84 -19.32
N ASP A 487 -28.20 35.22 -18.06
CA ASP A 487 -28.28 36.62 -17.60
C ASP A 487 -27.52 36.78 -16.28
N ALA A 488 -26.29 37.28 -16.36
CA ALA A 488 -25.37 37.41 -15.24
C ALA A 488 -25.81 38.42 -14.16
N VAL A 489 -26.90 39.19 -14.38
CA VAL A 489 -27.50 40.04 -13.34
C VAL A 489 -28.62 39.30 -12.63
N ALA A 490 -29.51 38.65 -13.38
CA ALA A 490 -30.67 37.94 -12.83
C ALA A 490 -30.31 36.58 -12.18
N GLN A 491 -29.23 35.94 -12.64
CA GLN A 491 -28.80 34.60 -12.24
C GLN A 491 -27.54 34.60 -11.36
N ASN A 492 -27.10 35.77 -10.89
CA ASN A 492 -25.91 35.90 -10.04
C ASN A 492 -26.11 35.21 -8.68
N THR A 493 -25.08 34.52 -8.18
CA THR A 493 -25.09 33.97 -6.81
C THR A 493 -23.74 34.13 -6.11
N ALA A 494 -23.80 34.39 -4.81
CA ALA A 494 -22.65 34.36 -3.90
C ALA A 494 -22.65 33.11 -3.00
N ASP A 495 -23.71 32.29 -3.06
CA ASP A 495 -23.89 31.10 -2.23
C ASP A 495 -23.14 29.86 -2.72
N VAL A 496 -22.65 29.91 -3.97
CA VAL A 496 -22.17 28.79 -4.80
C VAL A 496 -20.96 29.27 -5.62
N ASN A 497 -19.86 28.51 -5.64
CA ASN A 497 -18.70 28.83 -6.47
C ASN A 497 -18.83 28.18 -7.85
N ILE A 498 -19.32 28.94 -8.83
CA ILE A 498 -19.61 28.46 -10.18
C ILE A 498 -18.32 28.17 -10.97
N GLU A 499 -17.24 28.95 -10.76
CA GLU A 499 -15.92 28.66 -11.35
C GLU A 499 -15.40 27.28 -10.89
N LYS A 500 -15.60 26.91 -9.62
CA LYS A 500 -15.21 25.60 -9.08
C LYS A 500 -16.05 24.45 -9.65
N LEU A 501 -17.37 24.63 -9.80
CA LEU A 501 -18.24 23.64 -10.44
C LEU A 501 -17.88 23.43 -11.93
N TRP A 502 -17.57 24.51 -12.64
CA TRP A 502 -17.02 24.44 -14.01
C TRP A 502 -15.70 23.67 -14.04
N ALA A 503 -14.78 23.97 -13.12
CA ALA A 503 -13.50 23.29 -13.02
C ALA A 503 -13.65 21.78 -12.71
N GLN A 504 -14.60 21.40 -11.85
CA GLN A 504 -14.92 19.99 -11.61
C GLN A 504 -15.40 19.28 -12.89
N LYS A 505 -16.32 19.88 -13.65
CA LYS A 505 -16.77 19.30 -14.93
C LYS A 505 -15.66 19.26 -15.99
N LYS A 506 -14.77 20.26 -16.01
CA LYS A 506 -13.57 20.25 -16.85
C LYS A 506 -12.61 19.13 -16.46
N ILE A 507 -12.30 18.97 -15.17
CA ILE A 507 -11.46 17.88 -14.66
C ILE A 507 -12.09 16.52 -14.99
N ALA A 508 -13.37 16.31 -14.71
CA ALA A 508 -14.07 15.06 -15.02
C ALA A 508 -14.05 14.72 -16.53
N ASN A 509 -14.08 15.74 -17.40
CA ASN A 509 -13.91 15.59 -18.84
C ASN A 509 -12.46 15.22 -19.23
N LEU A 510 -11.47 15.82 -18.58
CA LEU A 510 -10.05 15.54 -18.80
C LEU A 510 -9.64 14.15 -18.27
N ASP A 511 -10.20 13.71 -17.13
CA ASP A 511 -9.98 12.41 -16.49
C ASP A 511 -10.32 11.22 -17.40
N LEU A 512 -11.27 11.39 -18.33
CA LEU A 512 -11.59 10.40 -19.37
C LEU A 512 -10.36 10.01 -20.23
N GLN A 513 -9.36 10.88 -20.31
CA GLN A 513 -8.04 10.60 -20.89
C GLN A 513 -6.91 11.04 -19.94
N TYR A 514 -7.05 10.71 -18.65
CA TYR A 514 -6.17 11.15 -17.56
C TYR A 514 -4.67 11.20 -17.90
N GLU A 515 -4.05 10.11 -18.39
CA GLU A 515 -2.60 10.09 -18.68
C GLU A 515 -2.15 11.10 -19.75
N LYS A 516 -3.06 11.56 -20.64
CA LYS A 516 -2.77 12.65 -21.61
C LYS A 516 -2.89 14.03 -20.97
N ASN A 517 -3.78 14.18 -20.00
CA ASN A 517 -4.21 15.47 -19.45
C ASN A 517 -3.72 15.70 -18.00
N ALA A 518 -2.85 14.82 -17.51
CA ALA A 518 -2.37 14.74 -16.13
C ALA A 518 -1.90 16.09 -15.54
N ASP A 519 -1.16 16.87 -16.33
CA ASP A 519 -0.61 18.17 -15.93
C ASP A 519 -1.70 19.26 -15.85
N GLU A 520 -2.67 19.27 -16.79
CA GLU A 520 -3.80 20.21 -16.76
C GLU A 520 -4.75 19.89 -15.59
N ILE A 521 -4.99 18.60 -15.34
CA ILE A 521 -5.77 18.12 -14.18
C ILE A 521 -5.09 18.54 -12.88
N GLU A 522 -3.76 18.39 -12.76
CA GLU A 522 -3.01 18.85 -11.59
C GLU A 522 -3.08 20.37 -11.41
N LEU A 523 -2.90 21.14 -12.49
CA LEU A 523 -2.96 22.60 -12.46
C LEU A 523 -4.35 23.10 -12.04
N LEU A 524 -5.42 22.52 -12.57
CA LEU A 524 -6.80 22.85 -12.18
C LEU A 524 -7.07 22.42 -10.73
N GLY A 525 -6.66 21.21 -10.34
CA GLY A 525 -6.78 20.72 -8.96
C GLY A 525 -6.10 21.66 -7.94
N LYS A 526 -4.89 22.12 -8.25
CA LYS A 526 -4.14 23.12 -7.48
C LYS A 526 -4.80 24.50 -7.48
N LYS A 527 -5.28 25.00 -8.63
CA LYS A 527 -5.93 26.32 -8.71
C LYS A 527 -7.22 26.38 -7.88
N TYR A 528 -7.98 25.28 -7.85
CA TYR A 528 -9.36 25.28 -7.30
C TYR A 528 -9.55 24.52 -5.99
N GLY A 529 -8.49 23.93 -5.42
CA GLY A 529 -8.61 23.13 -4.20
C GLY A 529 -9.43 21.86 -4.42
N ILE A 530 -9.27 21.21 -5.58
CA ILE A 530 -9.97 19.99 -5.96
C ILE A 530 -8.98 18.81 -5.84
N ILE A 531 -9.39 17.76 -5.14
CA ILE A 531 -8.64 16.50 -5.09
C ILE A 531 -8.88 15.72 -6.38
N THR A 532 -7.79 15.32 -7.04
CA THR A 532 -7.80 14.58 -8.31
C THR A 532 -6.92 13.33 -8.19
N LYS A 533 -6.71 12.58 -9.28
CA LYS A 533 -5.70 11.51 -9.32
C LYS A 533 -4.27 12.04 -9.06
N ASN A 534 -4.00 13.33 -9.30
CA ASN A 534 -2.69 13.98 -9.16
C ASN A 534 -2.58 15.02 -8.03
N THR A 535 -3.67 15.32 -7.30
CA THR A 535 -3.66 16.37 -6.27
C THR A 535 -4.22 15.88 -4.95
N SER A 536 -3.53 16.26 -3.87
CA SER A 536 -3.92 15.99 -2.49
C SER A 536 -4.06 17.31 -1.74
N LEU A 537 -4.84 17.31 -0.64
CA LEU A 537 -4.93 18.44 0.28
C LEU A 537 -4.04 18.17 1.49
N ILE A 538 -3.09 19.07 1.76
CA ILE A 538 -2.14 18.95 2.88
C ILE A 538 -2.29 20.10 3.87
N VAL A 539 -2.12 19.80 5.16
CA VAL A 539 -2.01 20.76 6.26
C VAL A 539 -0.69 20.52 6.96
N LEU A 540 0.16 21.54 7.07
CA LEU A 540 1.40 21.51 7.85
C LEU A 540 1.30 22.43 9.07
N GLU A 541 2.00 22.05 10.14
CA GLU A 541 2.04 22.78 11.41
C GLU A 541 2.93 24.03 11.36
N ASP A 542 4.15 23.90 10.84
CA ASP A 542 5.17 24.96 10.82
C ASP A 542 5.23 25.67 9.47
N ILE A 543 5.35 27.00 9.48
CA ILE A 543 5.52 27.81 8.27
C ILE A 543 6.83 27.49 7.54
N ARG A 544 7.86 27.06 8.26
CA ARG A 544 9.16 26.66 7.70
C ARG A 544 9.05 25.44 6.80
N ASP A 545 8.14 24.51 7.09
CA ASP A 545 7.94 23.33 6.25
C ASP A 545 7.29 23.72 4.91
N TYR A 546 6.33 24.66 4.91
CA TYR A 546 5.78 25.21 3.68
C TYR A 546 6.88 25.85 2.81
N ILE A 547 7.85 26.55 3.41
CA ILE A 547 8.95 27.20 2.68
C ILE A 547 9.94 26.16 2.15
N ALA A 548 10.45 25.28 3.01
CA ALA A 548 11.43 24.25 2.68
C ALA A 548 10.95 23.31 1.57
N TYR A 549 9.66 22.98 1.56
CA TYR A 549 9.06 22.13 0.53
C TYR A 549 8.42 22.91 -0.62
N ASP A 550 8.53 24.24 -0.70
CA ASP A 550 7.87 25.08 -1.72
C ASP A 550 6.37 24.71 -1.91
N ILE A 551 5.63 24.80 -0.81
CA ILE A 551 4.18 24.64 -0.77
C ILE A 551 3.58 26.00 -0.40
N VAL A 552 2.65 26.50 -1.21
CA VAL A 552 1.94 27.74 -0.91
C VAL A 552 1.04 27.53 0.31
N PRO A 553 1.22 28.26 1.41
CA PRO A 553 0.47 28.02 2.65
C PRO A 553 -0.93 28.65 2.61
N PRO A 554 -1.82 28.29 3.57
CA PRO A 554 -3.14 28.91 3.67
C PRO A 554 -3.05 30.43 3.89
N ALA A 555 -4.11 31.14 3.53
CA ALA A 555 -4.14 32.62 3.48
C ALA A 555 -3.66 33.31 4.77
N GLU A 556 -3.92 32.69 5.92
CA GLU A 556 -3.50 33.17 7.25
C GLU A 556 -1.97 33.21 7.48
N LEU A 557 -1.20 32.38 6.78
CA LEU A 557 0.27 32.35 6.87
C LEU A 557 0.95 33.07 5.68
N ARG A 558 0.18 33.49 4.67
CA ARG A 558 0.73 33.87 3.37
C ARG A 558 1.68 35.08 3.43
N ALA A 559 1.31 36.12 4.19
CA ALA A 559 2.11 37.33 4.32
C ALA A 559 3.47 37.08 5.01
N GLU A 560 3.52 36.13 5.95
CA GLU A 560 4.76 35.75 6.63
C GLU A 560 5.64 34.86 5.73
N PHE A 561 5.04 33.94 5.00
CA PHE A 561 5.71 33.09 4.02
C PHE A 561 6.36 33.91 2.91
N ASP A 562 5.63 34.85 2.30
CA ASP A 562 6.16 35.71 1.23
C ASP A 562 7.32 36.60 1.75
N ARG A 563 7.28 37.00 3.04
CA ARG A 563 8.38 37.71 3.73
C ARG A 563 9.63 36.84 3.89
N MET A 564 9.47 35.62 4.40
CA MET A 564 10.59 34.70 4.67
C MET A 564 11.20 34.16 3.37
N LYS A 565 10.37 33.72 2.41
CA LYS A 565 10.84 33.19 1.12
C LYS A 565 11.69 34.20 0.34
N LYS A 566 11.36 35.50 0.44
CA LYS A 566 12.16 36.58 -0.14
C LYS A 566 13.55 36.74 0.48
N GLN A 567 13.77 36.30 1.73
CA GLN A 567 15.08 36.28 2.38
C GLN A 567 15.90 35.02 2.04
N GLU A 568 15.25 33.97 1.53
CA GLU A 568 15.85 32.64 1.32
C GLU A 568 16.23 32.36 -0.16
N GLN A 569 15.66 33.11 -1.11
CA GLN A 569 15.98 32.96 -2.54
C GLN A 569 17.47 33.17 -2.86
N ASP A 570 18.17 34.03 -2.11
CA ASP A 570 19.61 34.25 -2.29
C ASP A 570 20.46 33.07 -1.77
N THR A 571 19.94 32.27 -0.84
CA THR A 571 20.63 31.11 -0.26
C THR A 571 20.47 29.85 -1.11
N ASN A 572 19.28 29.65 -1.70
CA ASN A 572 18.96 28.42 -2.45
C ASN A 572 19.68 28.31 -3.82
N LEU A 573 20.07 29.44 -4.42
CA LEU A 573 20.95 29.46 -5.60
C LEU A 573 22.39 28.99 -5.29
N ALA A 574 22.85 29.12 -4.03
CA ALA A 574 24.10 28.51 -3.60
C ALA A 574 23.92 26.99 -3.34
N ALA A 575 22.78 26.57 -2.79
CA ALA A 575 22.52 25.17 -2.46
C ALA A 575 22.44 24.22 -3.69
N GLN A 576 21.90 24.67 -4.83
CA GLN A 576 21.92 23.87 -6.07
C GLN A 576 23.33 23.60 -6.59
N LYS A 577 24.29 24.46 -6.27
CA LYS A 577 25.69 24.30 -6.65
C LYS A 577 26.36 23.17 -5.86
N ASN A 578 26.00 23.03 -4.58
CA ASN A 578 26.57 22.03 -3.68
C ASN A 578 26.28 20.58 -4.11
N ASN A 579 25.16 20.30 -4.79
CA ASN A 579 24.84 18.93 -5.24
C ASN A 579 25.82 18.46 -6.35
N TRP A 580 26.12 19.35 -7.31
CA TRP A 580 27.16 19.07 -8.31
C TRP A 580 28.59 19.08 -7.74
N GLU A 581 28.84 19.81 -6.65
CA GLU A 581 30.10 19.72 -5.89
C GLU A 581 30.22 18.33 -5.20
N SER A 582 29.13 17.79 -4.63
CA SER A 582 29.08 16.41 -4.09
C SER A 582 29.31 15.34 -5.18
N ILE A 583 28.65 15.46 -6.33
CA ILE A 583 28.86 14.57 -7.49
C ILE A 583 30.34 14.62 -7.95
N GLU A 584 30.96 15.80 -7.94
CA GLU A 584 32.38 15.95 -8.26
C GLU A 584 33.28 15.25 -7.25
N ASP A 585 33.01 15.36 -5.94
CA ASP A 585 33.78 14.69 -4.89
C ASP A 585 33.68 13.15 -5.02
N TYR A 586 32.48 12.61 -5.26
CA TYR A 586 32.29 11.17 -5.53
C TYR A 586 33.02 10.72 -6.81
N PHE A 587 32.92 11.48 -7.89
CA PHE A 587 33.62 11.19 -9.14
C PHE A 587 35.15 11.26 -8.97
N ALA A 588 35.66 12.28 -8.27
CA ALA A 588 37.09 12.44 -7.99
C ALA A 588 37.63 11.30 -7.13
N ALA A 589 36.87 10.86 -6.12
CA ALA A 589 37.22 9.70 -5.30
C ALA A 589 37.24 8.39 -6.10
N LEU A 590 36.24 8.15 -6.95
CA LEU A 590 36.19 7.01 -7.86
C LEU A 590 37.35 6.99 -8.87
N ASN A 591 37.59 8.12 -9.54
CA ASN A 591 38.64 8.26 -10.54
C ASN A 591 40.05 8.12 -9.90
N SER A 592 40.24 8.68 -8.70
CA SER A 592 41.46 8.52 -7.90
C SER A 592 41.70 7.06 -7.51
N TRP A 593 40.72 6.38 -6.93
CA TRP A 593 40.80 4.94 -6.61
C TRP A 593 41.11 4.10 -7.85
N TRP A 594 40.35 4.29 -8.94
CA TRP A 594 40.50 3.51 -10.15
C TRP A 594 41.92 3.68 -10.75
N LYS A 595 42.48 4.89 -10.70
CA LYS A 595 43.84 5.19 -11.18
C LYS A 595 44.97 4.52 -10.38
N GLN A 596 44.72 3.99 -9.18
CA GLN A 596 45.76 3.30 -8.39
C GLN A 596 46.17 1.93 -8.99
N ASP A 597 45.31 1.30 -9.80
CA ASP A 597 45.56 -0.01 -10.46
C ASP A 597 46.18 -1.09 -9.55
N LEU A 598 45.73 -1.14 -8.29
CA LEU A 598 46.22 -2.11 -7.29
C LEU A 598 45.97 -3.54 -7.78
N LYS A 599 46.98 -4.40 -7.61
CA LYS A 599 46.97 -5.82 -8.00
C LYS A 599 47.44 -6.67 -6.84
N TYR A 600 46.57 -7.57 -6.39
CA TYR A 600 46.89 -8.49 -5.31
C TYR A 600 48.15 -9.32 -5.63
N THR A 601 49.09 -9.35 -4.70
CA THR A 601 50.27 -10.22 -4.75
C THR A 601 50.24 -11.13 -3.54
N ALA A 602 50.01 -12.43 -3.77
CA ALA A 602 49.96 -13.41 -2.70
C ALA A 602 51.28 -13.40 -1.89
N PRO A 603 51.22 -13.38 -0.54
CA PRO A 603 52.43 -13.46 0.28
C PRO A 603 53.16 -14.77 -0.03
N LYS A 604 54.48 -14.67 -0.27
CA LYS A 604 55.33 -15.85 -0.52
C LYS A 604 55.21 -16.81 0.67
N GLN A 605 54.69 -18.02 0.45
CA GLN A 605 54.66 -19.05 1.47
C GLN A 605 56.07 -19.26 2.03
N GLN A 606 56.25 -19.04 3.33
CA GLN A 606 57.50 -19.39 3.99
C GLN A 606 57.70 -20.91 3.88
N PRO A 607 58.93 -21.40 3.64
CA PRO A 607 59.17 -22.83 3.49
C PRO A 607 58.71 -23.59 4.74
N LYS A 608 57.89 -24.64 4.55
CA LYS A 608 57.44 -25.52 5.65
C LYS A 608 58.66 -26.07 6.40
N VAL A 609 58.90 -25.56 7.61
CA VAL A 609 59.93 -26.09 8.51
C VAL A 609 59.55 -27.51 8.90
N LYS A 610 60.43 -28.48 8.59
CA LYS A 610 60.22 -29.88 8.98
C LYS A 610 60.28 -30.01 10.50
N VAL A 611 59.15 -30.32 11.12
CA VAL A 611 59.08 -30.64 12.55
C VAL A 611 59.78 -31.98 12.80
N ARG A 612 60.87 -31.96 13.56
CA ARG A 612 61.40 -33.13 14.28
C ARG A 612 61.02 -32.98 15.75
N HIS A 613 60.48 -34.06 16.33
CA HIS A 613 60.24 -34.15 17.78
C HIS A 613 61.55 -34.16 18.57
N PRO A 614 61.57 -33.54 19.76
CA PRO A 614 62.22 -34.13 20.92
C PRO A 614 61.33 -34.11 22.18
N GLN A 615 61.57 -35.06 23.08
CA GLN A 615 60.90 -35.16 24.39
C GLN A 615 61.43 -34.12 25.41
N ARG A 616 60.65 -33.93 26.50
CA ARG A 616 60.94 -33.03 27.64
C ARG A 616 62.29 -33.34 28.33
N PRO A 617 62.92 -32.33 28.94
CA PRO A 617 63.01 -32.36 30.41
C PRO A 617 62.67 -31.03 31.13
N ASN A 618 62.74 -31.08 32.46
CA ASN A 618 62.12 -30.16 33.43
C ASN A 618 62.73 -28.74 33.58
N ASN A 619 61.85 -27.82 34.02
CA ASN A 619 62.05 -26.68 34.92
C ASN A 619 63.40 -25.93 34.95
N ARG A 620 63.38 -24.67 34.51
CA ARG A 620 63.50 -23.48 35.40
C ARG A 620 63.20 -22.21 34.59
N VAL A 621 62.21 -21.42 35.02
CA VAL A 621 61.89 -20.13 34.39
C VAL A 621 62.58 -19.01 35.16
N SER A 622 63.46 -18.28 34.48
CA SER A 622 64.08 -17.05 35.01
C SER A 622 63.97 -15.93 33.98
N ASN A 623 63.12 -14.96 34.31
CA ASN A 623 62.90 -13.62 33.75
C ASN A 623 63.86 -13.13 32.63
N VAL A 624 63.27 -12.77 31.48
CA VAL A 624 63.68 -11.59 30.70
C VAL A 624 62.42 -10.78 30.42
N SER A 625 62.47 -9.48 30.72
CA SER A 625 61.32 -8.60 30.80
C SER A 625 60.83 -8.10 29.43
N SER A 626 59.55 -8.32 29.11
CA SER A 626 58.84 -7.54 28.09
C SER A 626 58.08 -6.40 28.76
N ASN A 627 58.39 -5.15 28.43
CA ASN A 627 57.74 -3.95 28.98
C ASN A 627 56.22 -3.96 28.79
N ARG A 628 55.45 -4.27 29.85
CA ARG A 628 54.06 -3.84 30.01
C ARG A 628 54.01 -2.72 31.04
N ASN A 629 54.23 -1.50 30.57
CA ASN A 629 53.93 -0.27 31.31
C ASN A 629 53.53 0.82 30.30
N ALA A 630 52.41 0.62 29.63
CA ALA A 630 51.66 1.72 29.04
C ALA A 630 51.07 2.53 30.21
N ARG A 631 51.83 3.54 30.65
CA ARG A 631 51.43 4.42 31.76
C ARG A 631 50.24 5.25 31.29
N VAL A 632 49.05 4.94 31.81
CA VAL A 632 47.83 5.72 31.53
C VAL A 632 48.10 7.19 31.86
N PRO A 633 47.77 8.15 30.99
CA PRO A 633 48.00 9.57 31.29
C PRO A 633 47.25 9.99 32.56
N ALA A 634 47.85 10.89 33.34
CA ALA A 634 47.22 11.39 34.56
C ALA A 634 45.85 12.01 34.23
N GLY A 635 44.80 11.59 34.94
CA GLY A 635 43.41 11.99 34.68
C GLY A 635 42.62 11.08 33.72
N PHE A 636 43.18 9.96 33.24
CA PHE A 636 42.43 8.91 32.54
C PHE A 636 42.38 7.62 33.38
N ILE A 637 41.27 6.90 33.27
CA ILE A 637 41.00 5.62 33.93
C ILE A 637 40.60 4.62 32.85
N SER A 638 41.35 3.53 32.73
CA SER A 638 41.04 2.43 31.81
C SER A 638 40.46 1.25 32.57
N GLY A 639 39.71 0.39 31.90
CA GLY A 639 39.22 -0.83 32.52
C GLY A 639 38.60 -1.83 31.57
N VAL A 640 38.13 -2.94 32.13
CA VAL A 640 37.36 -3.97 31.41
C VAL A 640 36.13 -4.35 32.24
N ILE A 641 34.99 -4.50 31.57
CA ILE A 641 33.70 -4.86 32.16
C ILE A 641 33.34 -6.27 31.71
N VAL A 642 32.95 -7.10 32.67
CA VAL A 642 32.60 -8.51 32.47
C VAL A 642 31.35 -8.91 33.24
N ASP A 643 30.73 -10.01 32.84
CA ASP A 643 29.63 -10.67 33.55
C ASP A 643 30.13 -11.55 34.72
N ALA A 644 29.21 -12.25 35.40
CA ALA A 644 29.53 -13.14 36.53
C ALA A 644 30.42 -14.34 36.13
N GLN A 645 30.38 -14.73 34.86
CA GLN A 645 31.07 -15.84 34.22
C GLN A 645 32.46 -15.41 33.70
N GLY A 646 32.72 -14.11 33.60
CA GLY A 646 33.98 -13.49 33.22
C GLY A 646 34.08 -13.11 31.73
N LEU A 647 33.01 -13.24 30.94
CA LEU A 647 32.94 -12.84 29.54
C LEU A 647 32.86 -11.30 29.44
N PRO A 648 33.45 -10.69 28.38
CA PRO A 648 33.39 -9.25 28.18
C PRO A 648 31.97 -8.76 27.88
N LEU A 649 31.59 -7.63 28.46
CA LEU A 649 30.32 -6.95 28.20
C LEU A 649 30.54 -5.73 27.28
N PRO A 650 30.36 -5.87 25.95
CA PRO A 650 30.42 -4.75 25.01
C PRO A 650 29.18 -3.85 25.14
N GLY A 651 29.35 -2.53 24.94
CA GLY A 651 28.26 -1.56 25.09
C GLY A 651 27.84 -1.25 26.54
N ALA A 652 28.54 -1.78 27.55
CA ALA A 652 28.36 -1.38 28.94
C ALA A 652 28.76 0.09 29.14
N VAL A 653 27.91 0.85 29.83
CA VAL A 653 28.02 2.30 29.95
C VAL A 653 28.75 2.66 31.25
N VAL A 654 29.83 3.42 31.12
CA VAL A 654 30.64 3.94 32.24
C VAL A 654 30.48 5.44 32.35
N ARG A 655 30.03 5.91 33.52
CA ARG A 655 29.84 7.33 33.83
C ARG A 655 30.53 7.70 35.15
N ILE A 656 30.88 8.97 35.30
CA ILE A 656 31.29 9.52 36.60
C ILE A 656 30.02 9.94 37.35
N ASN A 657 29.92 9.61 38.64
CA ASN A 657 28.75 9.99 39.44
C ASN A 657 28.56 11.52 39.48
N GLY A 658 27.42 12.00 38.97
CA GLY A 658 27.05 13.42 38.92
C GLY A 658 27.38 14.14 37.61
N ASP A 659 28.09 13.49 36.68
CA ASP A 659 28.42 14.06 35.35
C ASP A 659 27.36 13.66 34.29
N ARG A 660 27.24 14.46 33.23
CA ARG A 660 26.39 14.18 32.05
C ARG A 660 27.14 13.39 30.96
N GLY A 661 28.48 13.30 31.03
CA GLY A 661 29.31 12.51 30.12
C GLY A 661 29.50 11.05 30.53
N GLY A 662 29.80 10.18 29.55
CA GLY A 662 30.13 8.77 29.75
C GLY A 662 30.74 8.13 28.50
N VAL A 663 31.32 6.94 28.66
CA VAL A 663 31.89 6.13 27.57
C VAL A 663 31.28 4.73 27.58
N ASN A 664 31.27 4.07 26.43
CA ASN A 664 30.83 2.67 26.29
C ASN A 664 32.04 1.75 26.13
N THR A 665 31.87 0.46 26.45
CA THR A 665 32.90 -0.56 26.22
C THR A 665 32.95 -1.07 24.79
N ASP A 666 34.16 -1.45 24.36
CA ASP A 666 34.42 -2.14 23.09
C ASP A 666 34.09 -3.64 23.12
N PHE A 667 34.33 -4.35 22.01
CA PHE A 667 34.10 -5.79 21.84
C PHE A 667 34.87 -6.68 22.83
N GLU A 668 35.97 -6.21 23.41
CA GLU A 668 36.72 -6.92 24.46
C GLU A 668 36.29 -6.47 25.86
N GLY A 669 35.18 -5.74 25.97
CA GLY A 669 34.63 -5.20 27.21
C GLY A 669 35.43 -4.02 27.76
N LYS A 670 36.39 -3.46 27.01
CA LYS A 670 37.32 -2.45 27.53
C LYS A 670 36.78 -1.04 27.34
N PHE A 671 37.17 -0.15 28.24
CA PHE A 671 36.89 1.28 28.16
C PHE A 671 38.08 2.12 28.60
N THR A 672 38.05 3.41 28.28
CA THR A 672 38.90 4.43 28.89
C THR A 672 38.11 5.73 29.02
N ILE A 673 38.05 6.29 30.23
CA ILE A 673 37.30 7.51 30.56
C ILE A 673 38.24 8.54 31.20
N GLN A 674 38.06 9.81 30.88
CA GLN A 674 38.80 10.90 31.55
C GLN A 674 38.09 11.24 32.87
N ALA A 675 38.73 11.04 34.02
CA ALA A 675 38.14 11.26 35.33
C ALA A 675 39.22 11.53 36.42
N PRO A 676 38.90 12.29 37.49
CA PRO A 676 39.82 12.52 38.61
C PRO A 676 40.19 11.23 39.37
N GLU A 677 41.38 11.19 39.97
CA GLU A 677 41.79 10.10 40.87
C GLU A 677 40.86 10.00 42.09
N ASN A 678 40.49 8.78 42.50
CA ASN A 678 39.52 8.49 43.57
C ASN A 678 38.07 8.97 43.25
N SER A 679 37.75 9.11 41.96
CA SER A 679 36.35 9.28 41.52
C SER A 679 35.55 7.97 41.63
N ASN A 680 34.25 8.11 41.81
CA ASN A 680 33.30 6.98 41.77
C ASN A 680 32.71 6.88 40.37
N LEU A 681 32.98 5.75 39.71
CA LEU A 681 32.37 5.40 38.43
C LEU A 681 31.08 4.60 38.68
N ASN A 682 30.03 4.93 37.94
CA ASN A 682 28.81 4.14 37.87
C ASN A 682 28.82 3.39 36.53
N VAL A 683 28.75 2.06 36.63
CA VAL A 683 28.80 1.14 35.50
C VAL A 683 27.45 0.45 35.38
N GLY A 684 26.79 0.61 34.24
CA GLY A 684 25.48 0.01 33.98
C GLY A 684 25.43 -0.67 32.62
N PHE A 685 24.78 -1.83 32.57
CA PHE A 685 24.46 -2.55 31.35
C PHE A 685 23.04 -3.13 31.48
N ILE A 686 22.31 -3.23 30.37
CA ILE A 686 20.89 -3.65 30.41
C ILE A 686 20.82 -5.12 30.82
N GLY A 687 19.96 -5.44 31.80
CA GLY A 687 19.88 -6.77 32.43
C GLY A 687 20.79 -6.97 33.65
N TYR A 688 21.64 -6.00 33.99
CA TYR A 688 22.60 -6.10 35.08
C TYR A 688 22.38 -5.02 36.14
N GLU A 689 22.72 -5.33 37.40
CA GLU A 689 22.72 -4.35 38.49
C GLU A 689 23.79 -3.29 38.26
N SER A 690 23.42 -2.01 38.35
CA SER A 690 24.38 -0.91 38.21
C SER A 690 25.40 -0.94 39.35
N SER A 691 26.68 -1.10 39.02
CA SER A 691 27.76 -1.21 39.99
C SER A 691 28.50 0.11 40.15
N GLN A 692 28.60 0.60 41.39
CA GLN A 692 29.44 1.76 41.70
C GLN A 692 30.84 1.30 42.13
N VAL A 693 31.86 1.75 41.41
CA VAL A 693 33.26 1.37 41.62
C VAL A 693 34.09 2.61 41.92
N ASN A 694 34.77 2.60 43.08
CA ASN A 694 35.71 3.64 43.47
C ASN A 694 37.09 3.34 42.87
N VAL A 695 37.68 4.30 42.15
CA VAL A 695 38.95 4.10 41.44
C VAL A 695 40.13 4.51 42.31
N GLY A 696 40.82 3.51 42.87
CA GLY A 696 42.06 3.71 43.62
C GLY A 696 43.24 4.19 42.77
N ARG A 697 44.43 4.28 43.39
CA ARG A 697 45.67 4.83 42.79
C ARG A 697 46.19 4.13 41.51
N ASN A 698 45.63 3.00 41.14
CA ASN A 698 45.92 2.33 39.87
C ASN A 698 44.77 2.61 38.90
N ASN A 699 45.03 3.38 37.84
CA ASN A 699 44.06 3.78 36.82
C ASN A 699 43.66 2.63 35.86
N GLN A 700 43.66 1.39 36.36
CA GLN A 700 43.22 0.17 35.67
C GLN A 700 42.28 -0.60 36.58
N ILE A 701 41.02 -0.75 36.17
CA ILE A 701 40.00 -1.46 36.94
C ILE A 701 39.34 -2.59 36.13
N ARG A 702 39.01 -3.70 36.79
CA ARG A 702 38.13 -4.74 36.24
C ARG A 702 36.82 -4.70 37.01
N VAL A 703 35.73 -4.45 36.31
CA VAL A 703 34.38 -4.36 36.91
C VAL A 703 33.62 -5.60 36.50
N GLN A 704 33.10 -6.33 37.49
CA GLN A 704 32.23 -7.47 37.27
C GLN A 704 30.81 -7.04 37.61
N LEU A 705 29.92 -7.05 36.61
CA LEU A 705 28.50 -6.79 36.83
C LEU A 705 27.80 -8.09 37.21
N ARG A 706 26.78 -7.96 38.06
CA ARG A 706 25.88 -9.06 38.41
C ARG A 706 24.59 -8.90 37.62
N GLU A 707 24.07 -10.00 37.11
CA GLU A 707 22.73 -10.04 36.51
C GLU A 707 21.71 -9.55 37.54
N SER A 708 20.76 -8.71 37.11
CA SER A 708 19.75 -8.18 38.03
C SER A 708 18.60 -9.17 38.18
N SER A 709 18.36 -9.63 39.40
CA SER A 709 17.17 -10.44 39.73
C SER A 709 15.87 -9.62 39.78
N GLN A 710 15.90 -8.32 39.47
CA GLN A 710 14.70 -7.55 39.16
C GLN A 710 14.34 -7.73 37.69
N HIS A 711 13.38 -8.64 37.43
CA HIS A 711 12.65 -8.64 36.16
C HIS A 711 12.14 -7.22 35.86
N LEU A 712 12.26 -6.80 34.60
CA LEU A 712 11.49 -5.65 34.10
C LEU A 712 10.00 -5.94 34.30
N GLN A 713 9.39 -5.25 35.27
CA GLN A 713 7.98 -5.42 35.56
C GLN A 713 7.14 -4.86 34.42
N GLU A 714 6.70 -5.74 33.52
CA GLU A 714 5.51 -5.50 32.74
C GLU A 714 4.33 -5.34 33.71
N VAL A 715 3.70 -4.15 33.71
CA VAL A 715 2.62 -3.84 34.65
C VAL A 715 1.33 -4.53 34.20
N VAL A 716 1.15 -5.77 34.63
CA VAL A 716 -0.15 -6.45 34.65
C VAL A 716 -0.67 -6.50 36.07
N VAL A 717 -1.45 -5.49 36.46
CA VAL A 717 -2.23 -5.52 37.71
C VAL A 717 -3.67 -5.92 37.38
N THR A 718 -3.97 -7.20 37.49
CA THR A 718 -5.36 -7.69 37.59
C THR A 718 -5.80 -7.70 39.04
N ALA A 719 -6.69 -6.79 39.42
CA ALA A 719 -7.38 -6.82 40.71
C ALA A 719 -8.81 -7.38 40.52
N LEU A 720 -9.01 -8.60 41.04
CA LEU A 720 -10.27 -9.30 41.32
C LEU A 720 -11.53 -9.01 40.47
N GLY A 721 -12.05 -10.08 39.85
CA GLY A 721 -13.34 -10.56 40.36
C GLY A 721 -14.57 -10.59 39.45
N THR A 722 -14.47 -10.84 38.14
CA THR A 722 -15.48 -11.67 37.42
C THR A 722 -15.03 -12.05 36.01
N SER A 723 -15.18 -13.33 35.65
CA SER A 723 -14.93 -13.80 34.29
C SER A 723 -16.03 -13.34 33.32
N ARG A 724 -15.63 -12.74 32.20
CA ARG A 724 -16.47 -12.63 30.99
C ARG A 724 -15.68 -13.13 29.78
N ALA A 725 -16.30 -14.02 29.00
CA ALA A 725 -15.62 -14.78 27.97
C ALA A 725 -15.08 -13.90 26.82
N ARG A 726 -13.84 -14.20 26.43
CA ARG A 726 -13.15 -13.70 25.23
C ARG A 726 -14.03 -13.93 23.99
N LYS A 727 -14.52 -12.85 23.36
CA LYS A 727 -15.06 -12.93 21.99
C LYS A 727 -13.90 -12.84 21.00
N SER A 728 -13.75 -13.88 20.20
CA SER A 728 -12.65 -14.08 19.28
C SER A 728 -12.75 -13.23 18.02
N VAL A 729 -11.60 -12.72 17.57
CA VAL A 729 -11.40 -12.32 16.19
C VAL A 729 -11.35 -13.57 15.31
N GLY A 730 -12.14 -13.60 14.24
CA GLY A 730 -11.84 -14.30 12.98
C GLY A 730 -11.85 -15.83 12.91
N TYR A 731 -11.55 -16.57 13.99
CA TYR A 731 -11.27 -18.02 13.90
C TYR A 731 -12.28 -18.88 14.66
N SER A 732 -12.78 -19.91 13.96
CA SER A 732 -13.70 -20.90 14.49
C SER A 732 -12.99 -21.91 15.40
N THR A 733 -13.35 -21.91 16.69
CA THR A 733 -13.06 -23.03 17.59
C THR A 733 -14.35 -23.52 18.24
N GLN A 734 -14.65 -24.81 18.09
CA GLN A 734 -15.65 -25.47 18.93
C GLN A 734 -15.03 -25.71 20.30
N VAL A 735 -15.52 -24.98 21.31
CA VAL A 735 -15.07 -25.13 22.69
C VAL A 735 -15.79 -26.33 23.32
N VAL A 736 -15.07 -27.42 23.53
CA VAL A 736 -15.54 -28.56 24.35
C VAL A 736 -15.17 -28.28 25.80
N SER A 737 -16.16 -28.00 26.65
CA SER A 737 -15.92 -27.76 28.08
C SER A 737 -15.61 -29.07 28.82
N GLN A 738 -14.79 -28.97 29.88
CA GLN A 738 -14.31 -30.11 30.66
C GLN A 738 -15.46 -30.92 31.31
N GLU A 739 -16.54 -30.25 31.71
CA GLU A 739 -17.78 -30.88 32.22
C GLU A 739 -18.47 -31.82 31.22
N SER A 740 -18.15 -31.69 29.92
CA SER A 740 -18.74 -32.51 28.87
C SER A 740 -17.95 -33.80 28.59
N ILE A 741 -16.82 -34.04 29.27
CA ILE A 741 -16.05 -35.29 29.18
C ILE A 741 -16.40 -36.14 30.39
N SER A 742 -17.04 -37.30 30.16
CA SER A 742 -17.35 -38.25 31.24
C SER A 742 -16.06 -38.92 31.73
N ASN A 743 -15.83 -38.91 33.05
CA ASN A 743 -14.59 -39.37 33.70
C ASN A 743 -14.21 -40.85 33.47
N ASN A 744 -15.04 -41.65 32.77
CA ASN A 744 -14.84 -43.09 32.58
C ASN A 744 -14.56 -43.51 31.11
N ALA A 745 -14.20 -42.58 30.22
CA ALA A 745 -13.81 -42.90 28.84
C ALA A 745 -12.42 -42.35 28.48
N SER A 746 -11.63 -43.12 27.73
CA SER A 746 -10.33 -42.63 27.23
C SER A 746 -10.53 -41.48 26.24
N MET A 747 -9.66 -40.47 26.32
CA MET A 747 -9.77 -39.21 25.57
C MET A 747 -10.05 -39.39 24.06
N PRO A 748 -9.36 -40.28 23.31
CA PRO A 748 -9.64 -40.45 21.87
C PRO A 748 -11.10 -40.80 21.57
N VAL A 749 -11.70 -41.68 22.39
CA VAL A 749 -13.08 -42.15 22.22
C VAL A 749 -14.09 -41.07 22.62
N ALA A 750 -13.80 -40.28 23.66
CA ALA A 750 -14.65 -39.17 24.10
C ALA A 750 -14.73 -38.02 23.07
N LEU A 751 -13.65 -37.79 22.32
CA LEU A 751 -13.55 -36.73 21.31
C LEU A 751 -14.22 -37.10 19.96
N ALA A 752 -14.19 -38.37 19.56
CA ALA A 752 -14.75 -38.83 18.28
C ALA A 752 -16.26 -38.61 18.12
N GLY A 753 -17.01 -38.52 19.23
CA GLY A 753 -18.45 -38.22 19.23
C GLY A 753 -18.81 -36.73 19.38
N LYS A 754 -17.83 -35.85 19.60
CA LYS A 754 -18.05 -34.42 19.96
C LYS A 754 -17.34 -33.41 19.07
N VAL A 755 -16.35 -33.84 18.30
CA VAL A 755 -15.63 -33.01 17.34
C VAL A 755 -15.78 -33.63 15.96
N ALA A 756 -16.31 -32.87 15.00
CA ALA A 756 -16.50 -33.35 13.63
C ALA A 756 -15.13 -33.61 12.96
N GLY A 757 -14.91 -34.83 12.47
CA GLY A 757 -13.73 -35.20 11.68
C GLY A 757 -12.62 -35.96 12.41
N VAL A 758 -12.79 -36.30 13.70
CA VAL A 758 -11.80 -37.13 14.43
C VAL A 758 -11.89 -38.60 14.01
N GLN A 759 -10.79 -39.16 13.50
CA GLN A 759 -10.63 -40.60 13.23
C GLN A 759 -9.69 -41.23 14.27
N ILE A 760 -10.01 -42.46 14.71
CA ILE A 760 -9.18 -43.25 15.63
C ILE A 760 -8.66 -44.47 14.88
N THR A 761 -7.34 -44.66 14.83
CA THR A 761 -6.69 -45.88 14.33
C THR A 761 -6.17 -46.73 15.49
N PRO A 762 -6.62 -47.99 15.64
CA PRO A 762 -6.08 -48.90 16.65
C PRO A 762 -4.80 -49.58 16.17
N SER A 763 -3.75 -49.55 17.00
CA SER A 763 -2.53 -50.34 16.79
C SER A 763 -2.70 -51.74 17.36
N VAL A 764 -2.42 -52.76 16.55
CA VAL A 764 -2.47 -54.18 16.93
C VAL A 764 -1.05 -54.74 17.01
N SER A 765 -0.73 -55.43 18.10
CA SER A 765 0.52 -56.17 18.33
C SER A 765 0.43 -57.61 17.85
N SER A 766 1.51 -58.18 17.33
CA SER A 766 1.75 -59.64 17.26
C SER A 766 3.19 -59.95 16.77
N ASP A 767 3.79 -61.11 17.06
CA ASP A 767 3.93 -61.80 18.36
C ASP A 767 5.07 -62.85 18.26
N GLN A 768 5.76 -63.10 19.39
CA GLN A 768 6.62 -64.26 19.79
C GLN A 768 7.58 -65.00 18.81
N ILE A 769 8.75 -65.45 19.35
CA ILE A 769 9.01 -66.88 19.71
C ILE A 769 10.38 -67.11 20.41
N ILE A 770 10.33 -67.69 21.63
CA ILE A 770 11.24 -68.68 22.31
C ILE A 770 12.78 -68.38 22.27
N SER A 771 13.51 -68.17 23.38
CA SER A 771 13.84 -69.07 24.53
C SER A 771 14.67 -68.28 25.60
N SER A 772 15.04 -68.72 26.82
CA SER A 772 14.64 -69.79 27.78
C SER A 772 15.42 -69.64 29.11
N GLU A 773 14.86 -70.10 30.25
CA GLU A 773 15.47 -70.50 31.56
C GLU A 773 16.67 -69.73 32.19
N GLY A 774 16.59 -69.40 33.51
CA GLY A 774 17.80 -69.13 34.33
C GLY A 774 17.70 -68.14 35.52
N GLU A 775 17.30 -68.65 36.68
CA GLU A 775 17.67 -68.29 38.08
C GLU A 775 18.36 -66.95 38.50
N THR A 776 17.67 -66.25 39.42
CA THR A 776 18.12 -65.64 40.71
C THR A 776 19.42 -64.83 40.92
N HIS A 777 19.22 -63.70 41.64
CA HIS A 777 20.04 -63.13 42.74
C HIS A 777 21.42 -62.47 42.50
N SER A 778 21.35 -61.13 42.43
CA SER A 778 22.06 -60.13 43.28
C SER A 778 23.60 -60.07 43.39
N ASP A 779 24.07 -58.84 43.09
CA ASP A 779 25.13 -58.06 43.75
C ASP A 779 26.59 -58.07 43.24
N ALA A 780 26.92 -56.88 42.69
CA ALA A 780 28.14 -56.09 42.89
C ALA A 780 29.50 -56.58 42.33
N LYS A 781 30.00 -55.85 41.31
CA LYS A 781 31.42 -55.49 41.20
C LYS A 781 31.73 -54.36 40.21
N LYS A 782 32.86 -53.69 40.50
CA LYS A 782 33.82 -53.04 39.59
C LYS A 782 33.84 -53.65 38.16
N ASN A 783 34.21 -52.93 37.10
CA ASN A 783 35.41 -52.08 37.00
C ASN A 783 35.32 -51.05 35.85
N SER A 784 36.41 -50.31 35.63
CA SER A 784 36.56 -49.28 34.60
C SER A 784 36.68 -49.80 33.16
N ASP A 785 36.49 -48.85 32.23
CA ASP A 785 37.11 -48.70 30.89
C ASP A 785 36.05 -48.51 29.79
N VAL A 786 35.84 -47.24 29.38
CA VAL A 786 34.97 -46.84 28.26
C VAL A 786 35.67 -45.72 27.47
N GLU A 787 35.96 -45.99 26.19
CA GLU A 787 36.00 -44.97 25.14
C GLU A 787 34.68 -45.04 24.38
N ASP A 788 34.20 -43.86 24.01
CA ASP A 788 33.19 -43.53 23.00
C ASP A 788 31.69 -43.92 23.18
N GLU A 789 30.89 -42.94 22.74
CA GLU A 789 29.44 -42.87 22.53
C GLU A 789 28.47 -42.80 23.74
N ASP A 790 27.67 -41.72 23.71
CA ASP A 790 26.36 -41.47 24.32
C ASP A 790 26.12 -41.84 25.80
N VAL A 791 26.21 -40.82 26.67
CA VAL A 791 25.50 -40.80 27.97
C VAL A 791 24.78 -39.47 28.19
N GLU A 792 23.46 -39.55 28.26
CA GLU A 792 22.56 -38.49 28.73
C GLU A 792 22.49 -38.50 30.27
N TYR A 793 22.77 -37.35 30.90
CA TYR A 793 22.31 -36.97 32.23
C TYR A 793 22.13 -35.45 32.22
N ALA A 794 21.15 -34.82 32.83
CA ALA A 794 19.87 -35.17 33.44
C ALA A 794 19.36 -33.83 34.01
N GLU A 795 18.06 -33.71 34.25
CA GLU A 795 17.43 -32.72 35.15
C GLU A 795 18.11 -31.33 35.32
N SER A 796 17.51 -30.30 34.74
CA SER A 796 16.56 -29.45 35.49
C SER A 796 16.43 -28.05 34.87
N ASN A 797 15.21 -27.52 34.95
CA ASN A 797 14.89 -26.08 34.96
C ASN A 797 15.21 -25.27 33.67
N GLU A 798 14.50 -24.20 33.32
CA GLU A 798 13.22 -23.69 33.80
C GLU A 798 12.50 -22.96 32.65
N ILE A 799 11.28 -22.48 32.91
CA ILE A 799 10.43 -21.80 31.93
C ILE A 799 11.00 -20.41 31.63
N GLU A 800 11.14 -20.06 30.34
CA GLU A 800 11.14 -18.65 29.94
C GLU A 800 10.23 -18.41 28.73
N ASN A 801 9.30 -17.48 28.89
CA ASN A 801 8.37 -17.05 27.84
C ASN A 801 9.11 -16.15 26.84
N GLN A 802 9.47 -16.69 25.68
CA GLN A 802 9.86 -15.85 24.55
C GLN A 802 8.62 -15.33 23.80
N PRO A 803 8.62 -14.06 23.32
CA PRO A 803 7.60 -13.58 22.40
C PRO A 803 7.61 -14.41 21.12
N LYS A 804 6.45 -14.56 20.46
CA LYS A 804 6.33 -15.36 19.23
C LYS A 804 7.09 -14.74 18.05
N THR A 805 8.38 -15.01 17.97
CA THR A 805 9.16 -14.88 16.74
C THR A 805 8.76 -15.99 15.77
N TRP A 806 8.22 -15.60 14.62
CA TRP A 806 7.79 -16.50 13.56
C TRP A 806 8.99 -16.89 12.69
N ASN A 807 9.18 -18.19 12.45
CA ASN A 807 9.46 -18.84 11.14
C ASN A 807 10.15 -20.21 11.33
N PRO A 808 9.37 -21.30 11.41
CA PRO A 808 9.53 -22.37 10.40
C PRO A 808 8.17 -23.02 10.05
N ASP A 809 7.91 -23.64 8.90
CA ASP A 809 8.76 -23.96 7.75
C ASP A 809 7.89 -24.04 6.47
N ARG A 810 7.24 -22.91 6.13
CA ARG A 810 6.37 -22.68 4.95
C ARG A 810 5.60 -23.92 4.47
N LEU A 811 4.76 -24.45 5.35
CA LEU A 811 4.05 -25.72 5.15
C LEU A 811 3.26 -25.78 3.83
N TYR A 812 2.79 -24.64 3.32
CA TYR A 812 2.13 -24.51 2.02
C TYR A 812 3.06 -24.88 0.84
N LEU A 813 4.35 -24.56 0.86
CA LEU A 813 5.32 -24.99 -0.17
C LEU A 813 5.60 -26.50 -0.08
N LYS A 814 5.68 -27.06 1.13
CA LYS A 814 5.85 -28.51 1.32
C LYS A 814 4.62 -29.27 0.80
N ALA A 815 3.41 -28.76 1.09
CA ALA A 815 2.16 -29.30 0.56
C ALA A 815 2.09 -29.23 -0.97
N LEU A 816 2.45 -28.08 -1.57
CA LEU A 816 2.55 -27.93 -3.03
C LEU A 816 3.58 -28.89 -3.64
N ALA A 817 4.77 -29.01 -3.07
CA ALA A 817 5.80 -29.94 -3.56
C ALA A 817 5.37 -31.41 -3.47
N SER A 818 4.53 -31.75 -2.48
CA SER A 818 4.00 -33.11 -2.27
C SER A 818 2.81 -33.44 -3.17
N ALA A 819 2.14 -32.43 -3.74
CA ALA A 819 0.98 -32.62 -4.61
C ALA A 819 1.40 -32.97 -6.06
N PRO A 820 0.62 -33.83 -6.76
CA PRO A 820 0.80 -34.07 -8.20
C PRO A 820 0.75 -32.76 -9.01
N LYS A 821 1.56 -32.62 -10.06
CA LYS A 821 1.73 -31.36 -10.81
C LYS A 821 0.41 -30.79 -11.33
N GLU A 822 -0.52 -31.65 -11.70
CA GLU A 822 -1.86 -31.31 -12.21
C GLU A 822 -2.75 -30.73 -11.11
N LYS A 823 -2.48 -31.06 -9.84
CA LYS A 823 -3.21 -30.60 -8.65
C LYS A 823 -2.54 -29.44 -7.91
N GLN A 824 -1.26 -29.18 -8.13
CA GLN A 824 -0.52 -28.09 -7.47
C GLN A 824 -1.20 -26.72 -7.60
N TYR A 825 -1.71 -26.40 -8.80
CA TYR A 825 -2.38 -25.11 -9.02
C TYR A 825 -3.79 -25.04 -8.40
N GLU A 826 -4.48 -26.19 -8.25
CA GLU A 826 -5.73 -26.27 -7.50
C GLU A 826 -5.49 -26.09 -5.99
N LEU A 827 -4.48 -26.76 -5.45
CA LEU A 827 -4.05 -26.63 -4.05
C LEU A 827 -3.58 -25.21 -3.71
N TYR A 828 -2.94 -24.50 -4.64
CA TYR A 828 -2.62 -23.07 -4.49
C TYR A 828 -3.87 -22.23 -4.16
N PHE A 829 -4.99 -22.45 -4.87
CA PHE A 829 -6.24 -21.73 -4.59
C PHE A 829 -6.81 -22.02 -3.20
N GLU A 830 -6.70 -23.26 -2.73
CA GLU A 830 -7.14 -23.66 -1.39
C GLU A 830 -6.31 -22.95 -0.31
N LEU A 831 -4.97 -23.01 -0.44
CA LEU A 831 -4.00 -22.40 0.47
C LEU A 831 -4.10 -20.87 0.50
N ARG A 832 -4.39 -20.24 -0.65
CA ARG A 832 -4.51 -18.78 -0.79
C ARG A 832 -5.61 -18.18 0.08
N ASN A 833 -6.68 -18.92 0.38
CA ASN A 833 -7.81 -18.40 1.17
C ASN A 833 -7.39 -17.95 2.59
N ALA A 834 -6.34 -18.52 3.16
CA ALA A 834 -5.78 -18.13 4.45
C ALA A 834 -4.61 -17.13 4.33
N GLN A 835 -4.19 -16.76 3.11
CA GLN A 835 -2.97 -16.00 2.80
C GLN A 835 -3.26 -14.85 1.82
N GLU A 836 -4.52 -14.48 1.61
CA GLU A 836 -4.96 -13.63 0.51
C GLU A 836 -4.30 -12.24 0.49
N ARG A 837 -3.99 -11.68 1.66
CA ARG A 837 -3.28 -10.40 1.84
C ARG A 837 -1.76 -10.54 2.10
N ASN A 838 -1.18 -11.73 1.99
CA ASN A 838 0.24 -11.98 2.29
C ASN A 838 1.10 -11.92 1.02
N PRO A 839 1.86 -10.84 0.74
CA PRO A 839 2.69 -10.73 -0.46
C PRO A 839 3.79 -11.79 -0.55
N ALA A 840 4.31 -12.28 0.59
CA ALA A 840 5.31 -13.36 0.60
C ALA A 840 4.74 -14.65 0.00
N PHE A 841 3.50 -15.02 0.34
CA PHE A 841 2.85 -16.22 -0.19
C PHE A 841 2.80 -16.23 -1.73
N TYR A 842 2.43 -15.11 -2.36
CA TYR A 842 2.43 -15.00 -3.83
C TYR A 842 3.84 -15.03 -4.41
N PHE A 843 4.79 -14.31 -3.81
CA PHE A 843 6.21 -14.34 -4.19
C PHE A 843 6.76 -15.77 -4.19
N ASP A 844 6.37 -16.56 -3.19
CA ASP A 844 6.87 -17.90 -2.95
C ASP A 844 6.27 -18.95 -3.86
N VAL A 845 4.95 -18.94 -4.03
CA VAL A 845 4.27 -19.86 -4.95
C VAL A 845 4.63 -19.54 -6.41
N ALA A 846 4.82 -18.26 -6.75
CA ALA A 846 5.29 -17.88 -8.08
C ALA A 846 6.71 -18.40 -8.35
N HIS A 847 7.65 -18.23 -7.41
CA HIS A 847 9.00 -18.82 -7.53
C HIS A 847 8.97 -20.35 -7.59
N PHE A 848 8.07 -21.01 -6.87
CA PHE A 848 7.88 -22.47 -6.96
C PHE A 848 7.48 -22.92 -8.38
N PHE A 849 6.52 -22.25 -9.02
CA PHE A 849 6.15 -22.55 -10.41
C PHE A 849 7.27 -22.17 -11.41
N TYR A 850 7.95 -21.04 -11.20
CA TYR A 850 9.06 -20.60 -12.07
C TYR A 850 10.20 -21.62 -12.07
N ASN A 851 10.60 -22.09 -10.89
CA ASN A 851 11.67 -23.09 -10.73
C ASN A 851 11.30 -24.47 -11.31
N GLN A 852 10.01 -24.77 -11.51
CA GLN A 852 9.55 -25.94 -12.26
C GLN A 852 9.46 -25.73 -13.78
N GLY A 853 9.71 -24.51 -14.26
CA GLY A 853 9.59 -24.13 -15.68
C GLY A 853 8.19 -23.66 -16.11
N ASP A 854 7.21 -23.59 -15.20
CA ASP A 854 5.88 -23.06 -15.50
C ASP A 854 5.84 -21.53 -15.34
N VAL A 855 6.54 -20.85 -16.26
CA VAL A 855 6.69 -19.40 -16.27
C VAL A 855 5.34 -18.69 -16.37
N ARG A 856 4.35 -19.27 -17.07
CA ARG A 856 3.03 -18.66 -17.22
C ARG A 856 2.27 -18.61 -15.89
N LYS A 857 2.23 -19.73 -15.14
CA LYS A 857 1.65 -19.72 -13.80
C LYS A 857 2.46 -18.85 -12.84
N ALA A 858 3.79 -18.82 -12.95
CA ALA A 858 4.62 -17.95 -12.13
C ALA A 858 4.28 -16.46 -12.33
N LEU A 859 4.21 -16.00 -13.58
CA LEU A 859 3.85 -14.61 -13.90
C LEU A 859 2.42 -14.27 -13.47
N GLN A 860 1.47 -15.17 -13.66
CA GLN A 860 0.11 -14.95 -13.17
C GLN A 860 0.07 -14.89 -11.62
N VAL A 861 0.73 -15.80 -10.91
CA VAL A 861 0.74 -15.81 -9.44
C VAL A 861 1.46 -14.58 -8.87
N ILE A 862 2.62 -14.17 -9.42
CA ILE A 862 3.34 -12.99 -8.93
C ILE A 862 2.54 -11.71 -9.19
N SER A 863 1.80 -11.63 -10.31
CA SER A 863 1.03 -10.43 -10.67
C SER A 863 -0.05 -10.05 -9.64
N ASN A 864 -0.54 -11.00 -8.83
CA ASN A 864 -1.44 -10.70 -7.71
C ASN A 864 -0.85 -9.67 -6.72
N ILE A 865 0.49 -9.57 -6.60
CA ILE A 865 1.15 -8.59 -5.72
C ILE A 865 0.77 -7.14 -6.10
N ALA A 866 0.50 -6.87 -7.38
CA ALA A 866 0.07 -5.55 -7.85
C ALA A 866 -1.33 -5.16 -7.34
N ASP A 867 -2.16 -6.14 -6.97
CA ASP A 867 -3.53 -5.95 -6.47
C ASP A 867 -3.60 -5.88 -4.93
N LEU A 868 -2.53 -6.24 -4.21
CA LEU A 868 -2.54 -6.30 -2.73
C LEU A 868 -2.47 -4.93 -2.05
N GLY A 869 -1.86 -3.95 -2.72
CA GLY A 869 -1.64 -2.61 -2.17
C GLY A 869 -1.61 -1.56 -3.28
N LEU A 870 -2.65 -0.73 -3.31
CA LEU A 870 -2.83 0.32 -4.32
C LEU A 870 -1.72 1.37 -4.17
N GLU A 871 -1.03 1.68 -5.29
CA GLU A 871 0.15 2.56 -5.33
C GLU A 871 1.26 2.20 -4.33
N ASN A 872 1.32 0.93 -3.89
CA ASN A 872 2.37 0.45 -3.00
C ASN A 872 3.68 0.23 -3.76
N HIS A 873 4.52 1.28 -3.79
CA HIS A 873 5.84 1.27 -4.40
C HIS A 873 6.79 0.19 -3.86
N GLN A 874 6.64 -0.27 -2.61
CA GLN A 874 7.48 -1.34 -2.03
C GLN A 874 7.14 -2.71 -2.64
N LEU A 875 5.83 -2.97 -2.86
CA LEU A 875 5.35 -4.15 -3.59
C LEU A 875 5.69 -4.07 -5.08
N TYR A 876 5.59 -2.89 -5.69
CA TYR A 876 6.01 -2.68 -7.08
C TYR A 876 7.54 -2.80 -7.25
N LYS A 877 8.37 -2.43 -6.26
CA LYS A 877 9.82 -2.71 -6.25
C LYS A 877 10.07 -4.24 -6.21
N THR A 878 9.36 -4.98 -5.35
CA THR A 878 9.42 -6.47 -5.31
C THR A 878 9.06 -7.09 -6.67
N LEU A 879 8.00 -6.60 -7.32
CA LEU A 879 7.63 -7.01 -8.67
C LEU A 879 8.74 -6.69 -9.69
N THR A 880 9.20 -5.44 -9.72
CA THR A 880 10.24 -4.96 -10.63
C THR A 880 11.50 -5.82 -10.54
N TYR A 881 12.02 -6.05 -9.33
CA TYR A 881 13.20 -6.88 -9.11
C TYR A 881 13.00 -8.32 -9.62
N THR A 882 11.85 -8.92 -9.31
CA THR A 882 11.52 -10.30 -9.74
C THR A 882 11.38 -10.41 -11.26
N LEU A 883 10.64 -9.50 -11.89
CA LEU A 883 10.42 -9.47 -13.34
C LEU A 883 11.72 -9.23 -14.11
N ARG A 884 12.60 -8.34 -13.61
CA ARG A 884 13.95 -8.15 -14.17
C ARG A 884 14.81 -9.41 -14.08
N GLN A 885 14.80 -10.12 -12.95
CA GLN A 885 15.48 -11.42 -12.84
C GLN A 885 14.93 -12.44 -13.85
N TRP A 886 13.60 -12.51 -13.99
CA TRP A 886 12.91 -13.46 -14.85
C TRP A 886 12.94 -13.08 -16.35
N LYS A 887 13.46 -11.89 -16.67
CA LYS A 887 13.57 -11.30 -18.01
C LYS A 887 12.24 -10.95 -18.67
N ASP A 888 11.22 -10.68 -17.86
CA ASP A 888 9.98 -10.04 -18.31
C ASP A 888 10.17 -8.53 -18.30
N PHE A 889 10.86 -8.03 -19.34
CA PHE A 889 11.32 -6.64 -19.39
C PHE A 889 10.20 -5.64 -19.65
N ASP A 890 9.11 -6.04 -20.31
CA ASP A 890 7.97 -5.16 -20.57
C ASP A 890 7.21 -4.85 -19.27
N ASP A 891 6.88 -5.88 -18.48
CA ASP A 891 6.20 -5.68 -17.20
C ASP A 891 7.14 -5.07 -16.14
N ALA A 892 8.43 -5.43 -16.14
CA ALA A 892 9.44 -4.77 -15.30
C ALA A 892 9.57 -3.26 -15.61
N LEU A 893 9.54 -2.88 -16.89
CA LEU A 893 9.59 -1.49 -17.32
C LEU A 893 8.33 -0.73 -16.89
N PHE A 894 7.16 -1.36 -16.99
CA PHE A 894 5.91 -0.78 -16.52
C PHE A 894 5.92 -0.55 -15.00
N THR A 895 6.27 -1.58 -14.21
CA THR A 895 6.29 -1.44 -12.74
C THR A 895 7.34 -0.43 -12.28
N ALA A 896 8.54 -0.44 -12.86
CA ALA A 896 9.57 0.55 -12.57
C ALA A 896 9.14 1.98 -12.96
N GLY A 897 8.46 2.14 -14.09
CA GLY A 897 7.91 3.42 -14.53
C GLY A 897 6.84 3.98 -13.59
N LYS A 898 5.95 3.13 -13.06
CA LYS A 898 4.98 3.55 -12.03
C LYS A 898 5.67 3.98 -10.74
N ILE A 899 6.69 3.24 -10.27
CA ILE A 899 7.49 3.63 -9.08
C ILE A 899 8.18 4.98 -9.30
N ALA A 900 8.85 5.17 -10.45
CA ALA A 900 9.52 6.43 -10.78
C ALA A 900 8.54 7.61 -10.95
N LYS A 901 7.26 7.34 -11.32
CA LYS A 901 6.19 8.35 -11.31
C LYS A 901 5.79 8.70 -9.87
N TRP A 902 5.55 7.71 -9.01
CA TRP A 902 5.13 7.90 -7.60
C TRP A 902 6.23 8.45 -6.69
N ARG A 903 7.49 8.12 -6.96
CA ARG A 903 8.67 8.45 -6.14
C ARG A 903 9.72 9.19 -6.95
N ALA A 904 9.29 10.20 -7.70
CA ALA A 904 10.16 10.98 -8.58
C ALA A 904 11.27 11.76 -7.85
N HIS A 905 11.16 11.90 -6.52
CA HIS A 905 12.13 12.49 -5.60
C HIS A 905 13.15 11.50 -5.03
N GLU A 906 13.07 10.21 -5.37
CA GLU A 906 14.01 9.19 -4.91
C GLU A 906 15.00 8.85 -6.05
N PRO A 907 16.30 9.13 -5.89
CA PRO A 907 17.29 8.87 -6.94
C PRO A 907 17.38 7.38 -7.29
N GLN A 908 17.21 6.47 -6.31
CA GLN A 908 17.17 5.03 -6.59
C GLN A 908 15.94 4.61 -7.40
N SER A 909 14.76 5.16 -7.13
CA SER A 909 13.54 4.80 -7.90
C SER A 909 13.66 5.27 -9.36
N LEU A 910 14.36 6.38 -9.61
CA LEU A 910 14.74 6.81 -10.96
C LEU A 910 15.81 5.89 -11.60
N ARG A 911 16.80 5.41 -10.81
CA ARG A 911 17.81 4.43 -11.23
C ARG A 911 17.18 3.08 -11.59
N ASP A 912 16.26 2.56 -10.79
CA ASP A 912 15.55 1.30 -11.06
C ASP A 912 14.82 1.34 -12.40
N TYR A 913 14.16 2.47 -12.71
CA TYR A 913 13.52 2.71 -13.99
C TYR A 913 14.51 2.84 -15.14
N ALA A 914 15.65 3.52 -14.93
CA ALA A 914 16.72 3.56 -15.94
C ALA A 914 17.29 2.18 -16.27
N LEU A 915 17.48 1.32 -15.26
CA LEU A 915 17.98 -0.04 -15.47
C LEU A 915 16.92 -0.95 -16.11
N ALA A 916 15.62 -0.72 -15.87
CA ALA A 916 14.55 -1.41 -16.59
C ALA A 916 14.45 -0.95 -18.05
N LEU A 917 14.66 0.35 -18.33
CA LEU A 917 14.80 0.88 -19.70
C LEU A 917 15.98 0.25 -20.44
N GLU A 918 17.13 0.08 -19.75
CA GLU A 918 18.31 -0.61 -20.30
C GLU A 918 18.03 -2.08 -20.61
N ASP A 919 17.41 -2.81 -19.66
CA ASP A 919 17.05 -4.22 -19.84
C ASP A 919 16.06 -4.40 -21.02
N ALA A 920 15.18 -3.40 -21.26
CA ALA A 920 14.31 -3.31 -22.44
C ALA A 920 14.99 -2.76 -23.72
N GLY A 921 16.32 -2.56 -23.71
CA GLY A 921 17.11 -2.11 -24.88
C GLY A 921 17.06 -0.61 -25.19
N LYS A 922 16.45 0.21 -24.33
CA LYS A 922 16.25 1.66 -24.53
C LYS A 922 17.40 2.49 -23.97
N TYR A 923 18.62 2.22 -24.43
CA TYR A 923 19.86 2.72 -23.81
C TYR A 923 19.96 4.25 -23.69
N GLN A 924 19.41 5.03 -24.63
CA GLN A 924 19.43 6.50 -24.54
C GLN A 924 18.42 7.03 -23.50
N GLU A 925 17.23 6.42 -23.41
CA GLU A 925 16.25 6.74 -22.36
C GLU A 925 16.81 6.38 -20.99
N ALA A 926 17.46 5.22 -20.86
CA ALA A 926 18.17 4.80 -19.66
C ALA A 926 19.27 5.80 -19.25
N PHE A 927 20.15 6.20 -20.17
CA PHE A 927 21.19 7.21 -19.92
C PHE A 927 20.57 8.53 -19.44
N ASP A 928 19.58 9.05 -20.16
CA ASP A 928 18.90 10.31 -19.82
C ASP A 928 18.25 10.25 -18.43
N GLN A 929 17.72 9.08 -18.05
CA GLN A 929 17.07 8.83 -16.77
C GLN A 929 18.08 8.67 -15.61
N LEU A 930 19.30 8.16 -15.85
CA LEU A 930 20.39 8.18 -14.87
C LEU A 930 20.91 9.60 -14.62
N ILE A 931 21.00 10.45 -15.65
CA ILE A 931 21.32 11.88 -15.46
C ILE A 931 20.26 12.55 -14.58
N LYS A 932 18.97 12.32 -14.88
CA LYS A 932 17.87 12.82 -14.05
C LYS A 932 17.94 12.32 -12.60
N ALA A 933 18.48 11.12 -12.35
CA ALA A 933 18.68 10.60 -11.00
C ALA A 933 19.78 11.35 -10.23
N LEU A 934 20.87 11.77 -10.90
CA LEU A 934 21.89 12.66 -10.29
C LEU A 934 21.38 14.09 -10.06
N GLU A 935 20.44 14.57 -10.87
CA GLU A 935 19.85 15.91 -10.75
C GLU A 935 18.83 16.04 -9.60
N VAL A 936 18.50 14.95 -8.89
CA VAL A 936 17.60 14.99 -7.73
C VAL A 936 18.27 15.74 -6.58
N ASN A 937 17.69 16.88 -6.20
CA ASN A 937 18.09 17.58 -4.98
C ASN A 937 17.29 17.03 -3.79
N TYR A 938 18.00 16.49 -2.81
CA TYR A 938 17.43 16.01 -1.55
C TYR A 938 18.03 16.82 -0.38
N TYR A 939 17.17 17.29 0.53
CA TYR A 939 17.54 18.22 1.61
C TYR A 939 17.04 17.71 2.97
N GLY A 940 17.61 18.23 4.06
CA GLY A 940 17.21 17.85 5.43
C GLY A 940 17.48 16.36 5.69
N GLU A 941 16.57 15.67 6.35
CA GLU A 941 16.74 14.24 6.69
C GLU A 941 16.86 13.33 5.46
N MET A 942 16.34 13.74 4.29
CA MET A 942 16.55 12.99 3.04
C MET A 942 18.02 12.97 2.59
N SER A 943 18.88 13.91 3.03
CA SER A 943 20.31 13.81 2.73
C SER A 943 20.96 12.63 3.43
N GLY A 944 20.58 12.33 4.67
CA GLY A 944 21.06 11.13 5.37
C GLY A 944 20.61 9.81 4.72
N GLN A 945 19.54 9.81 3.92
CA GLN A 945 18.95 8.62 3.31
C GLN A 945 19.55 8.25 1.95
N TYR A 946 20.07 9.22 1.20
CA TYR A 946 20.50 9.01 -0.20
C TYR A 946 21.94 9.44 -0.51
N GLU A 947 22.63 10.14 0.39
CA GLU A 947 24.02 10.58 0.21
C GLU A 947 24.97 9.39 -0.06
N GLY A 948 25.56 9.34 -1.25
CA GLY A 948 26.44 8.25 -1.68
C GLY A 948 25.87 7.42 -2.84
N VAL A 949 24.59 7.59 -3.18
CA VAL A 949 23.97 6.94 -4.34
C VAL A 949 24.60 7.41 -5.66
N GLU A 950 25.23 8.59 -5.65
CA GLU A 950 25.99 9.18 -6.75
C GLU A 950 27.12 8.25 -7.22
N ASP A 951 27.86 7.61 -6.32
CA ASP A 951 28.94 6.65 -6.65
C ASP A 951 28.40 5.50 -7.52
N ILE A 952 27.21 5.01 -7.17
CA ILE A 952 26.54 3.89 -7.85
C ILE A 952 25.99 4.33 -9.21
N ILE A 953 25.31 5.48 -9.27
CA ILE A 953 24.73 6.01 -10.52
C ILE A 953 25.85 6.41 -11.51
N LEU A 954 26.94 7.02 -11.04
CA LEU A 954 28.12 7.33 -11.85
C LEU A 954 28.72 6.06 -12.47
N MET A 955 28.80 4.96 -11.71
CA MET A 955 29.30 3.67 -12.23
C MET A 955 28.31 2.98 -13.18
N ASP A 956 26.99 3.17 -13.01
CA ASP A 956 25.99 2.72 -14.00
C ASP A 956 26.11 3.49 -15.32
N ILE A 957 26.22 4.82 -15.26
CA ILE A 957 26.51 5.68 -16.42
C ILE A 957 27.81 5.25 -17.10
N ASN A 958 28.87 5.00 -16.32
CA ASN A 958 30.18 4.61 -16.85
C ASN A 958 30.11 3.29 -17.64
N ARG A 959 29.49 2.26 -17.05
CA ARG A 959 29.26 0.97 -17.71
C ARG A 959 28.45 1.13 -18.99
N LEU A 960 27.33 1.85 -18.92
CA LEU A 960 26.44 2.07 -20.06
C LEU A 960 27.16 2.77 -21.23
N MET A 961 28.04 3.74 -20.96
CA MET A 961 28.89 4.39 -21.97
C MET A 961 30.04 3.52 -22.51
N ILE A 962 30.53 2.55 -21.72
CA ILE A 962 31.51 1.57 -22.18
C ILE A 962 30.86 0.58 -23.17
N GLU A 963 29.67 0.08 -22.82
CA GLU A 963 28.93 -0.94 -23.57
C GLU A 963 28.26 -0.35 -24.84
N HIS A 964 27.72 0.88 -24.77
CA HIS A 964 26.95 1.50 -25.85
C HIS A 964 27.62 2.77 -26.41
N LYS A 965 28.51 2.58 -27.38
CA LYS A 965 29.32 3.66 -28.01
C LYS A 965 28.52 4.75 -28.76
N ASN A 966 27.23 4.54 -29.01
CA ASN A 966 26.37 5.44 -29.80
C ASN A 966 25.53 6.41 -28.93
N LEU A 967 25.72 6.42 -27.61
CA LEU A 967 24.99 7.31 -26.70
C LEU A 967 25.34 8.78 -26.93
N LYS A 968 24.33 9.64 -26.84
CA LYS A 968 24.47 11.10 -26.86
C LYS A 968 24.78 11.59 -25.44
N THR A 969 26.07 11.66 -25.13
CA THR A 969 26.55 12.00 -23.78
C THR A 969 26.61 13.50 -23.47
N GLY A 970 26.14 14.38 -24.37
CA GLY A 970 26.29 15.84 -24.27
C GLY A 970 25.56 16.54 -23.11
N LYS A 971 24.87 15.78 -22.24
CA LYS A 971 24.35 16.25 -20.95
C LYS A 971 25.38 16.16 -19.82
N LEU A 972 26.44 15.38 -19.99
CA LEU A 972 27.57 15.28 -19.07
C LEU A 972 28.70 16.23 -19.47
N ASP A 973 29.36 16.81 -18.47
CA ASP A 973 30.69 17.39 -18.67
C ASP A 973 31.68 16.33 -19.18
N LYS A 974 32.63 16.76 -20.02
CA LYS A 974 33.67 15.90 -20.60
C LYS A 974 34.47 15.13 -19.54
N LYS A 975 34.65 15.69 -18.34
CA LYS A 975 35.39 15.02 -17.24
C LYS A 975 34.75 13.69 -16.82
N TYR A 976 33.42 13.57 -16.87
CA TYR A 976 32.70 12.34 -16.50
C TYR A 976 32.75 11.25 -17.58
N LEU A 977 33.37 11.50 -18.74
CA LEU A 977 33.48 10.54 -19.85
C LEU A 977 34.69 9.58 -19.71
N ASP A 978 35.55 9.76 -18.70
CA ASP A 978 36.66 8.86 -18.38
C ASP A 978 36.14 7.44 -18.10
N LYS A 979 36.66 6.44 -18.82
CA LYS A 979 36.21 5.04 -18.71
C LYS A 979 36.88 4.34 -17.54
N MET A 980 36.08 3.78 -16.63
CA MET A 980 36.49 3.11 -15.39
C MET A 980 36.01 1.64 -15.36
N PRO A 981 36.45 0.78 -16.30
CA PRO A 981 36.09 -0.64 -16.28
C PRO A 981 36.62 -1.34 -15.01
N VAL A 982 35.83 -2.29 -14.50
CA VAL A 982 36.13 -3.13 -13.33
C VAL A 982 35.85 -4.59 -13.64
N ASP A 983 36.65 -5.50 -13.08
CA ASP A 983 36.52 -6.95 -13.30
C ASP A 983 35.23 -7.51 -12.67
N ILE A 984 34.91 -7.09 -11.44
CA ILE A 984 33.68 -7.47 -10.73
C ILE A 984 33.04 -6.22 -10.09
N ARG A 985 31.73 -6.08 -10.23
CA ARG A 985 30.88 -5.10 -9.53
C ARG A 985 29.65 -5.80 -9.00
N ILE A 986 29.34 -5.58 -7.73
CA ILE A 986 28.20 -6.18 -7.02
C ILE A 986 27.40 -5.03 -6.41
N ILE A 987 26.09 -4.98 -6.65
CA ILE A 987 25.18 -4.03 -6.03
C ILE A 987 24.08 -4.79 -5.29
N MET A 988 23.77 -4.40 -4.06
CA MET A 988 22.63 -4.91 -3.30
C MET A 988 21.57 -3.83 -3.18
N ASN A 989 20.37 -4.08 -3.71
CA ASN A 989 19.22 -3.18 -3.66
C ASN A 989 18.12 -3.80 -2.78
N TRP A 990 17.28 -2.99 -2.12
CA TRP A 990 16.12 -3.50 -1.36
C TRP A 990 14.84 -2.69 -1.59
N ASN A 991 13.72 -3.14 -1.00
CA ASN A 991 12.38 -2.62 -1.28
C ASN A 991 11.65 -1.96 -0.08
N LEU A 992 12.28 -1.84 1.10
CA LEU A 992 11.73 -1.18 2.31
C LEU A 992 12.65 -0.02 2.76
N MET A 993 12.13 1.00 3.45
CA MET A 993 12.96 2.13 3.97
C MET A 993 13.50 1.89 5.38
N ASP A 994 12.73 1.17 6.19
CA ASP A 994 12.97 0.99 7.62
C ASP A 994 13.67 -0.34 7.92
N VAL A 995 14.63 -0.72 7.07
CA VAL A 995 15.45 -1.93 7.21
C VAL A 995 16.93 -1.59 7.14
N ASP A 996 17.69 -2.21 8.03
CA ASP A 996 19.13 -2.05 8.15
C ASP A 996 19.80 -3.28 7.53
N LEU A 997 20.53 -3.08 6.42
CA LEU A 997 21.00 -4.16 5.52
C LEU A 997 22.41 -3.92 5.00
N ASP A 998 23.39 -4.61 5.61
CA ASP A 998 24.78 -4.58 5.16
C ASP A 998 25.01 -5.57 4.02
N LEU A 999 25.77 -5.16 3.01
CA LEU A 999 26.40 -6.03 2.02
C LEU A 999 27.79 -6.48 2.50
N HIS A 1000 28.01 -7.78 2.55
CA HIS A 1000 29.29 -8.37 2.94
C HIS A 1000 29.87 -9.21 1.79
N ILE A 1001 31.12 -8.95 1.41
CA ILE A 1001 31.83 -9.65 0.34
C ILE A 1001 33.08 -10.32 0.89
N ILE A 1002 33.14 -11.65 0.86
CA ILE A 1002 34.35 -12.41 1.18
C ILE A 1002 35.11 -12.70 -0.12
N GLU A 1003 36.35 -12.24 -0.20
CA GLU A 1003 37.25 -12.44 -1.34
C GLU A 1003 37.98 -13.80 -1.29
N PRO A 1004 38.55 -14.29 -2.42
CA PRO A 1004 39.22 -15.60 -2.47
C PRO A 1004 40.46 -15.75 -1.56
N ASN A 1005 41.01 -14.64 -1.04
CA ASN A 1005 42.10 -14.63 -0.06
C ASN A 1005 41.59 -14.80 1.40
N GLY A 1006 40.27 -14.85 1.62
CA GLY A 1006 39.64 -14.92 2.94
C GLY A 1006 39.40 -13.55 3.61
N GLU A 1007 39.67 -12.45 2.91
CA GLU A 1007 39.43 -11.08 3.39
C GLU A 1007 37.96 -10.68 3.17
N GLU A 1008 37.34 -10.08 4.17
CA GLU A 1008 35.94 -9.64 4.13
C GLU A 1008 35.86 -8.12 3.94
N CYS A 1009 35.05 -7.67 2.98
CA CYS A 1009 34.80 -6.28 2.63
C CYS A 1009 33.34 -5.92 2.91
N PHE A 1010 33.14 -4.85 3.66
CA PHE A 1010 31.83 -4.38 4.16
C PHE A 1010 31.94 -2.91 4.59
N TYR A 1011 30.86 -2.32 5.09
CA TYR A 1011 30.81 -0.90 5.47
C TYR A 1011 31.91 -0.46 6.47
N GLY A 1012 32.36 -1.35 7.37
CA GLY A 1012 33.46 -1.11 8.31
C GLY A 1012 34.87 -1.37 7.74
N HIS A 1013 34.98 -2.08 6.61
CA HIS A 1013 36.25 -2.41 5.94
C HIS A 1013 36.12 -2.19 4.42
N ARG A 1014 36.13 -0.91 4.03
CA ARG A 1014 35.75 -0.45 2.68
C ARG A 1014 36.80 -0.63 1.58
N SER A 1015 37.95 -1.24 1.89
CA SER A 1015 39.05 -1.45 0.95
C SER A 1015 39.88 -2.68 1.34
N THR A 1016 40.13 -3.58 0.39
CA THR A 1016 40.86 -4.85 0.62
C THR A 1016 42.30 -4.81 0.12
N GLN A 1017 43.11 -5.80 0.47
CA GLN A 1017 44.46 -6.00 -0.11
C GLN A 1017 44.44 -6.20 -1.64
N ALA A 1018 43.30 -6.59 -2.20
CA ALA A 1018 43.11 -6.69 -3.65
C ALA A 1018 42.83 -5.34 -4.32
N GLY A 1019 42.62 -4.28 -3.54
CA GLY A 1019 42.27 -2.95 -4.02
C GLY A 1019 40.79 -2.78 -4.34
N ALA A 1020 39.90 -3.56 -3.71
CA ALA A 1020 38.47 -3.30 -3.81
C ALA A 1020 38.08 -1.94 -3.20
N ARG A 1021 36.91 -1.44 -3.59
CA ARG A 1021 36.23 -0.27 -3.02
C ARG A 1021 34.80 -0.64 -2.68
N PHE A 1022 34.40 -0.32 -1.46
CA PHE A 1022 33.02 -0.39 -0.99
C PHE A 1022 32.38 1.01 -1.01
N SER A 1023 31.05 1.09 -1.15
CA SER A 1023 30.29 2.34 -1.12
C SER A 1023 30.29 3.01 0.26
N LYS A 1024 29.57 4.14 0.38
CA LYS A 1024 29.09 4.57 1.68
C LYS A 1024 28.04 3.56 2.19
N ASP A 1025 27.92 3.55 3.52
CA ASP A 1025 26.97 2.83 4.35
C ASP A 1025 25.60 3.55 4.32
N PHE A 1026 24.50 2.79 4.16
CA PHE A 1026 23.13 3.29 4.07
C PHE A 1026 22.28 2.90 5.28
N THR A 1027 22.58 3.48 6.44
CA THR A 1027 21.88 3.25 7.72
C THR A 1027 20.40 3.71 7.79
N GLN A 1028 19.88 4.39 6.76
CA GLN A 1028 18.48 4.86 6.70
C GLN A 1028 17.97 4.92 5.25
N GLY A 1029 16.70 4.56 5.01
CA GLY A 1029 16.05 4.70 3.72
C GLY A 1029 16.27 3.51 2.78
N TYR A 1030 16.03 3.73 1.48
CA TYR A 1030 16.35 2.72 0.48
C TYR A 1030 17.82 2.89 0.05
N GLY A 1031 18.70 2.01 0.55
CA GLY A 1031 20.03 1.88 -0.03
C GLY A 1031 19.97 1.28 -1.43
N PRO A 1032 21.04 1.50 -2.20
CA PRO A 1032 21.82 0.34 -2.53
C PRO A 1032 23.26 0.43 -2.01
N GLU A 1033 23.81 -0.72 -1.63
CA GLU A 1033 25.24 -0.85 -1.33
C GLU A 1033 26.01 -1.44 -2.51
N GLN A 1034 27.28 -1.07 -2.67
CA GLN A 1034 28.09 -1.46 -3.82
C GLN A 1034 29.52 -1.87 -3.45
N TYR A 1035 29.95 -3.00 -4.01
CA TYR A 1035 31.35 -3.44 -4.04
C TYR A 1035 31.90 -3.36 -5.48
N LEU A 1036 33.10 -2.81 -5.62
CA LEU A 1036 33.85 -2.70 -6.88
C LEU A 1036 35.25 -3.31 -6.70
N ILE A 1037 35.73 -4.07 -7.68
CA ILE A 1037 37.15 -4.45 -7.76
C ILE A 1037 37.67 -4.36 -9.19
N ARG A 1038 38.74 -3.57 -9.38
CA ARG A 1038 39.34 -3.33 -10.69
C ARG A 1038 40.08 -4.56 -11.21
N ASN A 1039 40.89 -5.21 -10.37
CA ASN A 1039 41.71 -6.38 -10.72
C ASN A 1039 41.33 -7.55 -9.79
N ALA A 1040 40.38 -8.40 -10.18
CA ALA A 1040 39.85 -9.43 -9.30
C ALA A 1040 40.80 -10.64 -9.13
N ILE A 1041 40.88 -11.14 -7.89
CA ILE A 1041 41.64 -12.35 -7.53
C ILE A 1041 40.91 -13.57 -8.11
N LYS A 1042 41.64 -14.48 -8.75
CA LYS A 1042 41.05 -15.74 -9.23
C LYS A 1042 40.58 -16.61 -8.07
N GLY A 1043 39.37 -17.14 -8.19
CA GLY A 1043 38.78 -18.01 -7.17
C GLY A 1043 37.34 -17.64 -6.82
N LYS A 1044 36.94 -18.00 -5.60
CA LYS A 1044 35.56 -17.92 -5.12
C LYS A 1044 35.34 -16.66 -4.29
N TYR A 1045 34.43 -15.80 -4.73
CA TYR A 1045 33.86 -14.72 -3.93
C TYR A 1045 32.52 -15.16 -3.35
N GLN A 1046 32.24 -14.78 -2.10
CA GLN A 1046 30.95 -15.06 -1.44
C GLN A 1046 30.26 -13.74 -1.08
N ILE A 1047 28.98 -13.66 -1.39
CA ILE A 1047 28.11 -12.50 -1.13
C ILE A 1047 27.21 -12.89 0.03
N LYS A 1048 27.23 -12.09 1.09
CA LYS A 1048 26.41 -12.23 2.30
C LYS A 1048 25.62 -10.94 2.55
N THR A 1049 24.65 -11.02 3.45
CA THR A 1049 24.05 -9.84 4.07
C THR A 1049 23.85 -10.04 5.56
N ASN A 1050 24.01 -8.97 6.32
CA ASN A 1050 23.56 -8.90 7.70
C ASN A 1050 22.23 -8.15 7.74
N TYR A 1051 21.34 -8.59 8.63
CA TYR A 1051 19.99 -8.11 8.72
C TYR A 1051 19.61 -7.99 10.19
N PHE A 1052 19.68 -6.77 10.71
CA PHE A 1052 19.44 -6.49 12.13
C PHE A 1052 17.95 -6.43 12.51
N GLY A 1053 17.07 -6.93 11.63
CA GLY A 1053 15.64 -7.13 11.85
C GLY A 1053 14.73 -6.00 11.39
N GLU A 1054 13.49 -6.37 11.04
CA GLU A 1054 12.37 -5.44 10.87
C GLU A 1054 11.91 -4.95 12.25
N ARG A 1055 11.87 -3.62 12.46
CA ARG A 1055 11.36 -3.04 13.71
C ARG A 1055 9.84 -3.21 13.88
N GLU A 1056 9.11 -3.29 12.77
CA GLU A 1056 7.68 -3.60 12.72
C GLU A 1056 7.35 -4.43 11.46
N LEU A 1057 6.34 -5.32 11.54
CA LEU A 1057 5.83 -6.07 10.39
C LEU A 1057 5.07 -5.14 9.44
N THR A 1058 5.59 -4.92 8.23
CA THR A 1058 4.95 -4.04 7.24
C THR A 1058 3.81 -4.72 6.48
N GLU A 1059 2.83 -3.95 5.99
CA GLU A 1059 1.79 -4.45 5.06
C GLU A 1059 2.39 -4.97 3.74
N SER A 1060 3.60 -4.54 3.40
CA SER A 1060 4.36 -4.99 2.23
C SER A 1060 5.04 -6.35 2.42
N GLY A 1061 4.98 -6.94 3.62
CA GLY A 1061 5.66 -8.18 3.98
C GLY A 1061 7.17 -8.00 4.19
N PRO A 1062 7.94 -9.10 4.16
CA PRO A 1062 9.36 -9.07 4.49
C PRO A 1062 10.20 -8.39 3.41
N ALA A 1063 11.32 -7.82 3.84
CA ALA A 1063 12.31 -7.20 2.95
C ALA A 1063 12.68 -8.10 1.75
N THR A 1064 12.59 -7.54 0.54
CA THR A 1064 13.01 -8.15 -0.73
C THR A 1064 14.28 -7.45 -1.23
N VAL A 1065 15.36 -8.22 -1.30
CA VAL A 1065 16.68 -7.81 -1.80
C VAL A 1065 16.87 -8.26 -3.25
N MET A 1066 17.52 -7.43 -4.07
CA MET A 1066 18.02 -7.78 -5.41
C MET A 1066 19.52 -7.53 -5.48
N VAL A 1067 20.28 -8.61 -5.62
CA VAL A 1067 21.72 -8.56 -5.89
C VAL A 1067 21.95 -8.51 -7.40
N GLU A 1068 22.62 -7.46 -7.88
CA GLU A 1068 23.11 -7.32 -9.24
C GLU A 1068 24.61 -7.66 -9.28
N ILE A 1069 25.00 -8.60 -10.13
CA ILE A 1069 26.39 -9.05 -10.29
C ILE A 1069 26.82 -8.79 -11.73
N TYR A 1070 27.80 -7.90 -11.90
CA TYR A 1070 28.44 -7.59 -13.17
C TYR A 1070 29.87 -8.16 -13.16
N THR A 1071 30.24 -8.92 -14.19
CA THR A 1071 31.60 -9.47 -14.35
C THR A 1071 32.14 -9.19 -15.76
N THR A 1072 33.33 -8.61 -15.87
CA THR A 1072 33.88 -8.05 -17.13
C THR A 1072 35.08 -8.84 -17.62
N ARG A 1073 34.85 -9.87 -18.44
CA ARG A 1073 35.94 -10.71 -18.98
C ARG A 1073 36.31 -10.27 -20.40
N ALA A 1074 37.59 -9.97 -20.63
CA ALA A 1074 38.14 -9.56 -21.93
C ALA A 1074 37.35 -8.41 -22.60
N GLY A 1075 36.91 -7.42 -21.81
CA GLY A 1075 36.13 -6.27 -22.28
C GLY A 1075 34.66 -6.56 -22.60
N LYS A 1076 34.13 -7.73 -22.20
CA LYS A 1076 32.70 -8.05 -22.25
C LYS A 1076 32.15 -8.22 -20.84
N THR A 1077 31.17 -7.40 -20.48
CA THR A 1077 30.41 -7.53 -19.23
C THR A 1077 29.36 -8.63 -19.38
N SER A 1078 29.15 -9.41 -18.32
CA SER A 1078 27.97 -10.25 -18.14
C SER A 1078 27.27 -9.87 -16.85
N LYS A 1079 25.94 -9.87 -16.88
CA LYS A 1079 25.05 -9.45 -15.79
C LYS A 1079 24.25 -10.65 -15.27
N THR A 1080 24.25 -10.86 -13.96
CA THR A 1080 23.42 -11.84 -13.26
C THR A 1080 22.61 -11.11 -12.20
N LEU A 1081 21.32 -11.43 -12.10
CA LEU A 1081 20.41 -10.88 -11.09
C LEU A 1081 19.93 -12.00 -10.17
N LYS A 1082 19.82 -11.71 -8.86
CA LYS A 1082 19.22 -12.62 -7.88
C LYS A 1082 18.37 -11.87 -6.86
N THR A 1083 17.08 -12.18 -6.84
CA THR A 1083 16.06 -11.60 -5.96
C THR A 1083 15.70 -12.59 -4.86
N ILE A 1084 15.64 -12.09 -3.62
CA ILE A 1084 15.57 -12.87 -2.38
C ILE A 1084 14.63 -12.12 -1.43
N GLN A 1085 13.74 -12.82 -0.72
CA GLN A 1085 13.08 -12.26 0.47
C GLN A 1085 13.83 -12.70 1.72
N LEU A 1086 14.15 -11.79 2.62
CA LEU A 1086 14.97 -12.10 3.81
C LEU A 1086 14.22 -12.96 4.82
N GLY A 1087 12.88 -12.99 4.79
CA GLY A 1087 12.09 -14.05 5.45
C GLY A 1087 12.35 -15.49 4.94
N LYS A 1088 13.28 -15.70 3.99
CA LYS A 1088 13.81 -17.01 3.55
C LYS A 1088 15.20 -17.34 4.10
N ILE A 1089 15.97 -16.34 4.51
CA ILE A 1089 17.42 -16.41 4.66
C ILE A 1089 17.78 -15.94 6.07
N LYS A 1090 18.59 -16.73 6.78
CA LYS A 1090 19.07 -16.33 8.10
C LYS A 1090 20.15 -15.27 7.98
N GLU A 1091 20.28 -14.45 9.02
CA GLU A 1091 21.39 -13.50 9.17
C GLU A 1091 22.74 -14.21 8.91
N ASN A 1092 23.68 -13.54 8.22
CA ASN A 1092 24.98 -14.06 7.79
C ASN A 1092 25.00 -15.19 6.73
N GLU A 1093 23.86 -15.63 6.17
CA GLU A 1093 23.84 -16.63 5.10
C GLU A 1093 24.37 -16.10 3.75
N ILE A 1094 24.88 -17.01 2.91
CA ILE A 1094 25.45 -16.70 1.59
C ILE A 1094 24.32 -16.49 0.58
N LEU A 1095 24.11 -15.23 0.18
CA LEU A 1095 23.16 -14.83 -0.85
C LEU A 1095 23.54 -15.37 -2.23
N ALA A 1096 24.82 -15.30 -2.60
CA ALA A 1096 25.32 -15.71 -3.91
C ALA A 1096 26.85 -15.95 -3.90
N GLU A 1097 27.35 -16.63 -4.93
CA GLU A 1097 28.77 -16.94 -5.09
C GLU A 1097 29.22 -16.65 -6.52
N ILE A 1098 30.45 -16.13 -6.69
CA ILE A 1098 31.06 -15.85 -7.99
C ILE A 1098 32.36 -16.65 -8.09
N ILE A 1099 32.61 -17.28 -9.23
CA ILE A 1099 33.89 -17.95 -9.54
C ILE A 1099 34.59 -17.15 -10.64
N TRP A 1100 35.68 -16.47 -10.27
CA TRP A 1100 36.49 -15.61 -11.14
C TRP A 1100 37.68 -16.32 -11.80
#